data_AF-A0A7K9VDR5-F1
#
_entry.id   AF-A0A7K9VDR5-F1
#
_cell.length_a   1.000
_cell.length_b   1.000
_cell.length_c   1.000
_cell.angle_alpha   90.00
_cell.angle_beta   90.00
_cell.angle_gamma   90.00
#
_symmetry.space_group_name_H-M   'P 1'
#
loop_
_entity.id
_entity.type
_entity.pdbx_description
1 polymer ?
#
loop_
_entity_poly.entity_id
_entity_poly.type
_entity_poly.pdbx_seq_one_letter_code
_entity_poly.pdbx_strand_id
1 'polypeptide(L)'
;SLYPFGAEGGDKECVQRMVDFNSPLFKPEIGFPFGKSLRDSLYFTDNGQIIFPPTENYVPSNPNPPPWGFSGREALPMVAAFWDDADFSRGIGTTWYQEYPTLGSTRDPLIRDVEAKIQKYLKTPYTAKWTLKVTWEKAPAYPSQQDDAQTSTYQAVLSTDGSQSFALLLYQDGGMRWDYAELAAGDVLIGFSSGDGYAQNNELTQKPLAVKVSAVAAAPLCCFPVVPLDVRGLWLYRLDSRSRVNYRLRCLVWLEAQPAPAAWSAELPPCPCSRPQAELDPRYRQSRGTKRRAVRTGAGVRCLYRGMSLLEGWQERAWSPPIHLPADEELEAFEWCCRRVGKPRFCTRFAEKRPRTGCEGYAPPTPASAFGDPHITTLDGLTYTFNGLGDFVLLLASDARTSFVLQGRTAQTGTAQATNFVAFAAQYISTTTTTVEWTLGNQGEVQVLLNYQTIQFSYSQDMGAEVHYSPGVLLVNASSITATFDGTIAISVSANSGILSVVCSLPNQYRNGTKGLLGVWDHNPADDFQMPNGTSIPVNSSEEEIFSYGMTWAVGERSLFAQPLATPVQNFTPIFLSRLRQENESQYQLAASQCRGSRECVYDMLSTGDVTLGLATQSLVEDFQQKKTALNAFPPVITGDPSLTAFRTERVTRQYRAEGPGVLFVPHISPELNISENGMLTWEPRGTAPLSVTLQAVGSRRPSALLQLSFTLCSCRRSQECDYSDTATVAGSSLQLAACRCDDGYSGPFCQHPPDPCAQGCFPGVGCDPHTGCGPCPPGLTGDGRHCSGEGSGCGTACGSHSCPEGFCSNGGRCRLLPPSCAPACVCPPAFTDRRCLVAGGDFQPPASADLPRRSVRLWVRALRNATAGEVNATVSAILGSLEVKAFQSNTNITRTAAGGFAFAVVAEFAYDSSSSVIRFLNEDLAGAIAGAFNEQRGQRDAGTHLLFERLHRDNVTDLVKLRVAELRRYFSCGLYGYEGYELDYVGTIGFLCTSPCKKGYCQHGGRCQHLPEGPTCSCIPFSIFSPDGAQCEQLAIGLAAFLGILVGALALLCLLLTAACLASHLC
;
A
#
# COMPACT_ATOMS: atom_id res chain seq x y z
N SER A 1 6.89 -8.52 -37.68
CA SER A 1 6.86 -7.11 -38.12
C SER A 1 6.79 -6.22 -36.90
N LEU A 2 7.54 -5.10 -36.93
CA LEU A 2 7.51 -4.07 -35.89
C LEU A 2 6.18 -3.29 -35.95
N TYR A 3 5.80 -2.66 -34.84
CA TYR A 3 4.73 -1.67 -34.85
C TYR A 3 5.19 -0.40 -35.59
N PRO A 4 4.28 0.37 -36.22
CA PRO A 4 4.61 1.66 -36.80
C PRO A 4 5.36 2.55 -35.79
N PHE A 5 6.41 3.23 -36.22
CA PHE A 5 7.26 4.07 -35.38
C PHE A 5 7.76 5.30 -36.14
N GLY A 6 8.45 6.20 -35.43
CA GLY A 6 8.93 7.47 -35.99
C GLY A 6 7.87 8.57 -35.93
N ALA A 7 8.19 9.74 -36.50
CA ALA A 7 7.30 10.89 -36.52
C ALA A 7 5.94 10.58 -37.19
N GLU A 8 5.93 9.78 -38.27
CA GLU A 8 4.70 9.33 -38.94
C GLU A 8 3.89 8.35 -38.08
N GLY A 9 4.55 7.60 -37.19
CA GLY A 9 3.92 6.73 -36.20
C GLY A 9 3.41 7.46 -34.95
N GLY A 10 3.63 8.77 -34.86
CA GLY A 10 3.29 9.60 -33.69
C GLY A 10 4.24 9.46 -32.51
N ASP A 11 5.42 8.86 -32.72
CA ASP A 11 6.42 8.68 -31.67
C ASP A 11 7.22 9.97 -31.44
N LYS A 12 7.70 10.13 -30.20
CA LYS A 12 8.64 11.18 -29.83
C LYS A 12 10.07 10.72 -30.05
N GLU A 13 10.88 11.60 -30.62
CA GLU A 13 12.32 11.37 -30.78
C GLU A 13 13.02 11.47 -29.42
N CYS A 14 13.93 10.54 -29.15
CA CYS A 14 14.82 10.54 -27.99
C CYS A 14 16.23 10.17 -28.47
N VAL A 15 17.07 11.16 -28.80
CA VAL A 15 18.46 10.89 -29.16
C VAL A 15 19.34 12.02 -28.70
N GLN A 16 20.48 11.69 -28.11
CA GLN A 16 21.56 12.64 -27.85
C GLN A 16 22.77 12.17 -28.64
N ARG A 17 23.42 13.07 -29.39
CA ARG A 17 24.57 12.71 -30.24
C ARG A 17 25.85 12.62 -29.41
N MET A 18 25.85 11.64 -28.51
CA MET A 18 26.93 11.26 -27.60
C MET A 18 26.99 9.74 -27.49
N VAL A 19 28.03 9.21 -26.83
CA VAL A 19 28.29 7.76 -26.76
C VAL A 19 27.20 7.04 -25.98
N ASP A 20 26.86 7.54 -24.78
CA ASP A 20 25.81 6.99 -23.92
C ASP A 20 24.75 8.06 -23.61
N PHE A 21 23.46 7.72 -23.73
CA PHE A 21 22.38 8.59 -23.27
C PHE A 21 21.14 7.85 -22.76
N ASN A 22 20.40 8.53 -21.88
CA ASN A 22 19.18 8.01 -21.28
C ASN A 22 17.96 8.85 -21.69
N SER A 23 16.81 8.18 -21.74
CA SER A 23 15.52 8.85 -21.85
C SER A 23 15.13 9.55 -20.54
N PRO A 24 14.15 10.48 -20.58
CA PRO A 24 13.51 10.98 -19.38
C PRO A 24 12.85 9.86 -18.56
N LEU A 25 12.66 10.10 -17.26
CA LEU A 25 11.93 9.17 -16.40
C LEU A 25 10.43 9.17 -16.70
N PHE A 26 9.89 7.98 -16.94
CA PHE A 26 8.46 7.70 -17.01
C PHE A 26 7.93 7.37 -15.61
N LYS A 27 6.79 7.94 -15.23
CA LYS A 27 6.18 7.76 -13.89
C LYS A 27 4.73 7.27 -14.02
N PRO A 28 4.50 5.97 -14.25
CA PRO A 28 3.14 5.43 -14.37
C PRO A 28 2.35 5.72 -13.09
N GLU A 29 1.21 6.39 -13.18
CA GLU A 29 0.46 6.81 -11.98
C GLU A 29 0.00 5.61 -11.12
N ILE A 30 -0.31 4.50 -11.78
CA ILE A 30 -0.64 3.20 -11.17
C ILE A 30 0.58 2.43 -10.65
N GLY A 31 1.80 2.90 -10.94
CA GLY A 31 3.04 2.14 -10.79
C GLY A 31 3.14 0.96 -11.76
N PHE A 32 4.33 0.36 -11.87
CA PHE A 32 4.58 -0.79 -12.73
C PHE A 32 4.92 -2.03 -11.90
N PRO A 33 4.09 -3.09 -11.91
CA PRO A 33 4.44 -4.34 -11.25
C PRO A 33 5.71 -4.93 -11.88
N PHE A 34 6.73 -5.26 -11.08
CA PHE A 34 7.91 -5.96 -11.57
C PHE A 34 8.50 -6.84 -10.48
N GLY A 35 8.56 -8.15 -10.73
CA GLY A 35 8.85 -9.15 -9.70
C GLY A 35 7.84 -9.08 -8.55
N LYS A 36 8.35 -8.94 -7.33
CA LYS A 36 7.57 -8.82 -6.07
C LYS A 36 7.28 -7.37 -5.68
N SER A 37 7.81 -6.40 -6.44
CA SER A 37 7.75 -4.96 -6.14
C SER A 37 6.83 -4.18 -7.10
N LEU A 38 6.32 -3.02 -6.66
CA LEU A 38 5.62 -2.06 -7.52
C LEU A 38 6.59 -0.90 -7.73
N ARG A 39 7.03 -0.68 -8.96
CA ARG A 39 8.04 0.33 -9.32
C ARG A 39 7.35 1.65 -9.65
N ASP A 40 7.91 2.75 -9.17
CA ASP A 40 7.33 4.10 -9.33
C ASP A 40 7.75 4.78 -10.62
N SER A 41 8.92 4.41 -11.14
CA SER A 41 9.48 4.99 -12.35
C SER A 41 10.31 3.99 -13.13
N LEU A 42 10.57 4.34 -14.39
CA LEU A 42 11.46 3.63 -15.30
C LEU A 42 12.00 4.59 -16.36
N TYR A 43 13.10 4.22 -17.01
CA TYR A 43 13.64 4.88 -18.19
C TYR A 43 14.25 3.83 -19.10
N PHE A 44 14.47 4.17 -20.37
CA PHE A 44 15.25 3.38 -21.30
C PHE A 44 16.57 4.05 -21.66
N THR A 45 17.55 3.23 -22.04
CA THR A 45 18.88 3.64 -22.50
C THR A 45 19.01 3.41 -24.00
N ASP A 46 19.97 4.09 -24.62
CA ASP A 46 20.41 3.83 -25.99
C ASP A 46 20.96 2.42 -26.20
N ASN A 47 21.59 1.85 -25.18
CA ASN A 47 22.11 0.48 -25.12
C ASN A 47 21.04 -0.62 -25.05
N GLY A 48 19.79 -0.35 -25.42
CA GLY A 48 18.75 -1.38 -25.50
C GLY A 48 18.19 -1.87 -24.16
N GLN A 49 18.32 -1.10 -23.07
CA GLN A 49 17.77 -1.44 -21.76
C GLN A 49 16.54 -0.61 -21.40
N ILE A 50 15.69 -1.16 -20.53
CA ILE A 50 14.66 -0.42 -19.80
C ILE A 50 14.84 -0.70 -18.31
N ILE A 51 15.30 0.31 -17.57
CA ILE A 51 15.74 0.20 -16.18
C ILE A 51 14.70 0.80 -15.24
N PHE A 52 14.48 0.15 -14.09
CA PHE A 52 13.61 0.62 -13.01
C PHE A 52 14.47 1.09 -11.83
N PRO A 53 14.75 2.40 -11.74
CA PRO A 53 15.69 2.89 -10.74
C PRO A 53 15.11 2.80 -9.32
N PRO A 54 15.97 2.63 -8.30
CA PRO A 54 15.56 2.65 -6.89
C PRO A 54 15.11 4.06 -6.45
N THR A 55 15.64 5.11 -7.08
CA THR A 55 15.33 6.52 -6.81
C THR A 55 15.39 7.32 -8.11
N GLU A 56 14.66 8.43 -8.19
CA GLU A 56 14.60 9.26 -9.41
C GLU A 56 15.94 9.86 -9.84
N ASN A 57 16.93 9.90 -8.95
CA ASN A 57 18.24 10.49 -9.24
C ASN A 57 19.32 9.46 -9.60
N TYR A 58 18.97 8.17 -9.60
CA TYR A 58 19.92 7.11 -9.93
C TYR A 58 19.60 6.55 -11.32
N VAL A 59 20.14 7.21 -12.35
CA VAL A 59 19.84 6.95 -13.77
C VAL A 59 21.14 6.64 -14.55
N PRO A 60 21.83 5.52 -14.28
CA PRO A 60 23.04 5.13 -15.03
C PRO A 60 22.74 4.57 -16.42
N SER A 61 23.61 4.84 -17.40
CA SER A 61 23.45 4.34 -18.79
C SER A 61 23.87 2.87 -18.99
N ASN A 62 24.77 2.37 -18.14
CA ASN A 62 25.19 0.97 -18.03
C ASN A 62 25.38 0.20 -19.36
N PRO A 63 26.39 0.56 -20.18
CA PRO A 63 26.60 -0.01 -21.52
C PRO A 63 26.91 -1.51 -21.53
N ASN A 64 27.58 -2.03 -20.49
CA ASN A 64 28.17 -3.36 -20.52
C ASN A 64 27.30 -4.44 -19.85
N PRO A 65 26.79 -5.46 -20.59
CA PRO A 65 26.04 -6.57 -20.01
C PRO A 65 26.88 -7.50 -19.13
N PRO A 66 26.28 -8.14 -18.11
CA PRO A 66 26.97 -9.13 -17.30
C PRO A 66 27.28 -10.38 -18.15
N PRO A 67 28.52 -10.92 -18.10
CA PRO A 67 28.95 -11.99 -18.99
C PRO A 67 28.20 -13.32 -18.81
N TRP A 68 27.50 -13.50 -17.69
CA TRP A 68 26.74 -14.71 -17.36
C TRP A 68 25.22 -14.51 -17.46
N GLY A 69 24.76 -13.37 -17.97
CA GLY A 69 23.35 -12.98 -18.00
C GLY A 69 22.79 -12.60 -16.63
N PHE A 70 21.45 -12.57 -16.53
CA PHE A 70 20.74 -12.21 -15.31
C PHE A 70 20.74 -13.33 -14.27
N SER A 71 21.06 -12.97 -13.03
CA SER A 71 20.94 -13.78 -11.81
C SER A 71 19.60 -13.61 -11.09
N GLY A 72 18.87 -12.53 -11.38
CA GLY A 72 17.65 -12.14 -10.65
C GLY A 72 17.91 -11.26 -9.43
N ARG A 73 19.17 -11.02 -9.06
CA ARG A 73 19.58 -10.23 -7.88
C ARG A 73 20.35 -8.97 -8.24
N GLU A 74 20.24 -8.54 -9.49
CA GLU A 74 20.86 -7.30 -9.97
C GLU A 74 20.39 -6.11 -9.14
N ALA A 75 21.32 -5.21 -8.81
CA ALA A 75 21.03 -3.99 -8.06
C ALA A 75 20.02 -3.07 -8.79
N LEU A 76 20.05 -3.13 -10.13
CA LEU A 76 19.13 -2.44 -11.02
C LEU A 76 18.20 -3.45 -11.68
N PRO A 77 16.91 -3.45 -11.32
CA PRO A 77 15.90 -4.18 -12.07
C PRO A 77 15.78 -3.60 -13.48
N MET A 78 15.75 -4.45 -14.49
CA MET A 78 15.69 -4.02 -15.88
C MET A 78 15.10 -5.07 -16.82
N VAL A 79 14.64 -4.62 -17.98
CA VAL A 79 14.35 -5.42 -19.17
C VAL A 79 15.44 -5.11 -20.19
N ALA A 80 16.17 -6.12 -20.63
CA ALA A 80 17.12 -6.01 -21.73
C ALA A 80 16.40 -6.38 -23.03
N ALA A 81 16.08 -5.36 -23.83
CA ALA A 81 15.48 -5.56 -25.15
C ALA A 81 16.51 -6.15 -26.10
N PHE A 82 17.69 -5.53 -26.18
CA PHE A 82 18.86 -6.03 -26.90
C PHE A 82 20.09 -5.35 -26.30
N TRP A 83 20.46 -5.75 -25.09
CA TRP A 83 21.45 -5.01 -24.30
C TRP A 83 22.87 -5.34 -24.73
N ASP A 84 23.54 -4.33 -25.30
CA ASP A 84 24.95 -4.26 -25.62
C ASP A 84 25.34 -2.79 -25.91
N ASP A 85 26.63 -2.47 -26.01
CA ASP A 85 27.14 -1.09 -26.18
C ASP A 85 26.83 -0.55 -27.59
N ALA A 86 25.97 0.48 -27.66
CA ALA A 86 25.48 1.11 -28.89
C ALA A 86 25.89 2.59 -28.93
N ASP A 87 26.27 3.11 -30.10
CA ASP A 87 26.91 4.43 -30.19
C ASP A 87 26.26 5.36 -31.24
N PHE A 88 25.36 6.23 -30.78
CA PHE A 88 24.64 7.17 -31.65
C PHE A 88 25.41 8.49 -31.90
N SER A 89 26.65 8.60 -31.43
CA SER A 89 27.42 9.85 -31.43
C SER A 89 27.71 10.42 -32.83
N ARG A 90 27.79 9.56 -33.85
CA ARG A 90 28.12 9.94 -35.24
C ARG A 90 26.93 10.34 -36.10
N GLY A 91 25.72 10.42 -35.54
CA GLY A 91 24.52 10.84 -36.27
C GLY A 91 23.78 9.72 -37.00
N ILE A 92 24.16 8.46 -36.79
CA ILE A 92 23.48 7.27 -37.33
C ILE A 92 22.46 6.78 -36.31
N GLY A 93 21.29 6.37 -36.80
CA GLY A 93 20.21 5.84 -35.98
C GLY A 93 19.52 6.87 -35.10
N THR A 94 18.37 6.47 -34.55
CA THR A 94 17.55 7.26 -33.64
C THR A 94 16.80 6.31 -32.70
N THR A 95 16.48 6.76 -31.47
CA THR A 95 15.51 6.05 -30.63
C THR A 95 14.20 6.81 -30.55
N TRP A 96 13.09 6.08 -30.60
CA TRP A 96 11.73 6.60 -30.61
C TRP A 96 10.94 6.02 -29.46
N TYR A 97 10.04 6.78 -28.87
CA TYR A 97 9.17 6.26 -27.83
C TYR A 97 7.77 6.87 -27.87
N GLN A 98 6.80 6.12 -27.33
CA GLN A 98 5.45 6.60 -27.12
C GLN A 98 4.84 5.97 -25.87
N GLU A 99 4.30 6.82 -25.00
CA GLU A 99 3.59 6.42 -23.78
C GLU A 99 2.08 6.50 -23.99
N TYR A 100 1.37 5.46 -23.58
CA TYR A 100 -0.08 5.32 -23.71
C TYR A 100 -0.72 5.14 -22.33
N PRO A 101 -1.25 6.23 -21.72
CA PRO A 101 -2.08 6.12 -20.53
C PRO A 101 -3.49 5.66 -20.92
N THR A 102 -3.88 4.45 -20.54
CA THR A 102 -5.14 3.82 -20.97
C THR A 102 -6.14 3.60 -19.83
N LEU A 103 -6.00 4.35 -18.73
CA LEU A 103 -7.02 4.48 -17.69
C LEU A 103 -8.34 5.00 -18.31
N GLY A 104 -8.24 6.05 -19.15
CA GLY A 104 -9.35 6.71 -19.82
C GLY A 104 -9.73 6.12 -21.19
N SER A 105 -10.10 4.84 -21.26
CA SER A 105 -10.83 4.20 -22.38
C SER A 105 -10.26 4.32 -23.81
N THR A 106 -9.04 4.82 -24.02
CA THR A 106 -8.45 5.03 -25.36
C THR A 106 -8.13 3.68 -26.02
N ARG A 107 -8.84 3.37 -27.11
CA ARG A 107 -8.70 2.13 -27.89
C ARG A 107 -7.72 2.31 -29.04
N ASP A 108 -6.48 2.68 -28.72
CA ASP A 108 -5.42 2.76 -29.71
C ASP A 108 -5.23 1.37 -30.39
N PRO A 109 -5.14 1.28 -31.73
CA PRO A 109 -4.99 0.02 -32.44
C PRO A 109 -3.79 -0.81 -31.98
N LEU A 110 -2.67 -0.15 -31.62
CA LEU A 110 -1.48 -0.82 -31.09
C LEU A 110 -1.79 -1.50 -29.77
N ILE A 111 -2.49 -0.82 -28.87
CA ILE A 111 -2.86 -1.36 -27.57
C ILE A 111 -3.76 -2.58 -27.72
N ARG A 112 -4.75 -2.52 -28.63
CA ARG A 112 -5.62 -3.67 -28.92
C ARG A 112 -4.83 -4.87 -29.45
N ASP A 113 -3.83 -4.63 -30.29
CA ASP A 113 -2.97 -5.71 -30.81
C ASP A 113 -2.06 -6.28 -29.71
N VAL A 114 -1.49 -5.44 -28.84
CA VAL A 114 -0.72 -5.87 -27.66
C VAL A 114 -1.58 -6.74 -26.75
N GLU A 115 -2.80 -6.31 -26.43
CA GLU A 115 -3.76 -7.07 -25.63
C GLU A 115 -4.10 -8.41 -26.30
N ALA A 116 -4.41 -8.39 -27.60
CA ALA A 116 -4.73 -9.58 -28.36
C ALA A 116 -3.57 -10.60 -28.39
N LYS A 117 -2.32 -10.13 -28.55
CA LYS A 117 -1.13 -11.00 -28.49
C LYS A 117 -0.94 -11.61 -27.11
N ILE A 118 -1.03 -10.82 -26.04
CA ILE A 118 -0.90 -11.32 -24.67
C ILE A 118 -1.97 -12.39 -24.38
N GLN A 119 -3.23 -12.11 -24.71
CA GLN A 119 -4.32 -13.05 -24.51
C GLN A 119 -4.15 -14.32 -25.37
N LYS A 120 -3.74 -14.17 -26.63
CA LYS A 120 -3.53 -15.29 -27.56
C LYS A 120 -2.41 -16.22 -27.10
N TYR A 121 -1.26 -15.67 -26.72
CA TYR A 121 -0.03 -16.44 -26.46
C TYR A 121 0.15 -16.85 -24.99
N LEU A 122 -0.26 -16.02 -24.03
CA LEU A 122 -0.15 -16.32 -22.59
C LEU A 122 -1.45 -16.84 -21.98
N LYS A 123 -2.52 -16.99 -22.78
CA LYS A 123 -3.82 -17.53 -22.35
C LYS A 123 -4.38 -16.87 -21.08
N THR A 124 -4.07 -15.59 -20.90
CA THR A 124 -4.43 -14.82 -19.70
C THR A 124 -5.29 -13.63 -20.13
N PRO A 125 -6.47 -13.39 -19.51
CA PRO A 125 -7.27 -12.22 -19.80
C PRO A 125 -6.47 -10.97 -19.42
N TYR A 126 -6.44 -9.98 -20.31
CA TYR A 126 -5.57 -8.83 -20.12
C TYR A 126 -6.15 -7.59 -20.78
N THR A 127 -6.16 -6.47 -20.05
CA THR A 127 -6.59 -5.16 -20.55
C THR A 127 -5.63 -4.10 -20.03
N ALA A 128 -4.86 -3.49 -20.94
CA ALA A 128 -3.82 -2.56 -20.58
C ALA A 128 -4.40 -1.30 -19.92
N LYS A 129 -3.75 -0.85 -18.84
CA LYS A 129 -4.01 0.44 -18.17
C LYS A 129 -2.86 1.43 -18.34
N TRP A 130 -1.70 0.93 -18.72
CA TRP A 130 -0.53 1.71 -19.10
C TRP A 130 0.37 0.90 -20.03
N THR A 131 0.89 1.53 -21.08
CA THR A 131 1.81 0.91 -22.04
C THR A 131 2.88 1.90 -22.49
N LEU A 132 4.12 1.45 -22.62
CA LEU A 132 5.24 2.20 -23.22
C LEU A 132 5.80 1.39 -24.39
N LYS A 133 5.92 2.02 -25.56
CA LYS A 133 6.62 1.49 -26.73
C LYS A 133 7.93 2.25 -26.89
N VAL A 134 9.02 1.52 -27.09
CA VAL A 134 10.35 2.05 -27.41
C VAL A 134 10.86 1.36 -28.69
N THR A 135 11.46 2.13 -29.59
CA THR A 135 12.10 1.64 -30.82
C THR A 135 13.53 2.15 -30.86
N TRP A 136 14.48 1.25 -31.07
CA TRP A 136 15.86 1.58 -31.44
C TRP A 136 15.96 1.38 -32.95
N GLU A 137 15.95 2.48 -33.70
CA GLU A 137 16.01 2.47 -35.16
C GLU A 137 17.46 2.61 -35.62
N LYS A 138 17.91 1.66 -36.44
CA LYS A 138 19.26 1.62 -37.01
C LYS A 138 20.34 1.89 -35.94
N ALA A 139 20.18 1.28 -34.76
CA ALA A 139 21.16 1.39 -33.69
C ALA A 139 22.51 0.85 -34.19
N PRO A 140 23.58 1.65 -34.18
CA PRO A 140 24.94 1.17 -34.50
C PRO A 140 25.58 0.55 -33.24
N ALA A 141 26.47 -0.43 -33.44
CA ALA A 141 27.28 -0.94 -32.34
C ALA A 141 28.42 0.03 -31.99
N TYR A 142 28.91 0.00 -30.76
CA TYR A 142 30.11 0.72 -30.39
C TYR A 142 31.38 0.04 -30.98
N PRO A 143 32.33 0.80 -31.56
CA PRO A 143 32.26 2.24 -31.84
C PRO A 143 31.50 2.51 -33.14
N SER A 144 30.77 3.62 -33.18
CA SER A 144 29.99 4.01 -34.36
C SER A 144 30.89 4.27 -35.58
N GLN A 145 30.71 3.50 -36.65
CA GLN A 145 31.34 3.75 -37.95
C GLN A 145 30.47 4.67 -38.81
N GLN A 146 31.05 5.40 -39.76
CA GLN A 146 30.32 6.36 -40.61
C GLN A 146 29.39 5.69 -41.66
N ASP A 147 29.38 4.35 -41.75
CA ASP A 147 28.63 3.55 -42.73
C ASP A 147 27.32 2.99 -42.13
N ASP A 148 26.21 3.12 -42.88
CA ASP A 148 24.85 2.73 -42.51
C ASP A 148 24.55 1.21 -42.69
N ALA A 149 25.53 0.43 -43.17
CA ALA A 149 25.30 -0.94 -43.64
C ALA A 149 25.02 -1.98 -42.52
N GLN A 150 25.57 -1.79 -41.31
CA GLN A 150 25.63 -2.79 -40.24
C GLN A 150 24.93 -2.33 -38.94
N THR A 151 23.67 -1.92 -39.05
CA THR A 151 22.86 -1.43 -37.91
C THR A 151 21.77 -2.42 -37.49
N SER A 152 21.25 -2.27 -36.27
CA SER A 152 20.18 -3.12 -35.72
C SER A 152 18.92 -2.33 -35.43
N THR A 153 17.76 -2.85 -35.81
CA THR A 153 16.45 -2.21 -35.55
C THR A 153 15.51 -3.13 -34.79
N TYR A 154 15.06 -2.69 -33.62
CA TYR A 154 14.23 -3.48 -32.70
C TYR A 154 13.34 -2.60 -31.82
N GLN A 155 12.34 -3.22 -31.18
CA GLN A 155 11.35 -2.57 -30.32
C GLN A 155 11.14 -3.32 -29.02
N ALA A 156 10.78 -2.58 -27.97
CA ALA A 156 10.25 -3.11 -26.73
C ALA A 156 8.92 -2.44 -26.41
N VAL A 157 7.93 -3.23 -25.99
CA VAL A 157 6.65 -2.74 -25.46
C VAL A 157 6.45 -3.27 -24.06
N LEU A 158 6.44 -2.38 -23.07
CA LEU A 158 6.06 -2.69 -21.70
C LEU A 158 4.60 -2.36 -21.49
N SER A 159 3.84 -3.27 -20.88
CA SER A 159 2.41 -3.06 -20.68
C SER A 159 1.96 -3.63 -19.34
N THR A 160 1.09 -2.92 -18.61
CA THR A 160 0.50 -3.41 -17.36
C THR A 160 -1.00 -3.10 -17.28
N ASP A 161 -1.76 -4.01 -16.66
CA ASP A 161 -3.16 -3.77 -16.26
C ASP A 161 -3.26 -3.24 -14.81
N GLY A 162 -2.11 -2.99 -14.17
CA GLY A 162 -1.94 -2.61 -12.77
C GLY A 162 -1.67 -3.78 -11.82
N SER A 163 -2.10 -4.99 -12.15
CA SER A 163 -1.87 -6.22 -11.36
C SER A 163 -0.81 -7.13 -11.98
N GLN A 164 -0.84 -7.26 -13.30
CA GLN A 164 0.05 -8.04 -14.15
C GLN A 164 0.82 -7.11 -15.08
N SER A 165 1.98 -7.57 -15.53
CA SER A 165 2.90 -6.77 -16.35
C SER A 165 3.64 -7.64 -17.35
N PHE A 166 3.84 -7.11 -18.55
CA PHE A 166 4.42 -7.84 -19.67
C PHE A 166 5.43 -6.99 -20.44
N ALA A 167 6.42 -7.65 -21.05
CA ALA A 167 7.29 -7.07 -22.05
C ALA A 167 7.18 -7.85 -23.36
N LEU A 168 6.98 -7.13 -24.47
CA LEU A 168 7.06 -7.66 -25.83
C LEU A 168 8.34 -7.12 -26.46
N LEU A 169 9.25 -8.00 -26.87
CA LEU A 169 10.45 -7.61 -27.60
C LEU A 169 10.26 -8.02 -29.07
N LEU A 170 10.34 -7.05 -29.98
CA LEU A 170 10.13 -7.24 -31.41
C LEU A 170 11.39 -6.89 -32.18
N TYR A 171 11.76 -7.70 -33.15
CA TYR A 171 12.97 -7.51 -33.97
C TYR A 171 12.59 -7.35 -35.44
N GLN A 172 13.27 -6.44 -36.15
CA GLN A 172 13.05 -6.26 -37.57
C GLN A 172 13.63 -7.45 -38.34
N ASP A 173 12.80 -8.07 -39.20
CA ASP A 173 13.26 -9.16 -40.06
C ASP A 173 14.33 -8.66 -41.03
N GLY A 174 15.48 -9.35 -41.06
CA GLY A 174 16.66 -8.92 -41.80
C GLY A 174 17.24 -7.55 -41.39
N GLY A 175 16.82 -6.98 -40.25
CA GLY A 175 17.23 -5.66 -39.76
C GLY A 175 18.15 -5.69 -38.53
N MET A 176 18.58 -6.87 -38.08
CA MET A 176 19.57 -7.05 -37.01
C MET A 176 20.94 -7.37 -37.65
N ARG A 177 21.76 -6.35 -37.93
CA ARG A 177 22.93 -6.47 -38.82
C ARG A 177 24.28 -6.03 -38.23
N TRP A 178 24.42 -5.93 -36.90
CA TRP A 178 25.76 -5.65 -36.37
C TRP A 178 26.75 -6.75 -36.81
N ASP A 179 28.02 -6.38 -37.00
CA ASP A 179 29.08 -7.34 -37.27
C ASP A 179 29.71 -7.83 -35.96
N TYR A 180 29.10 -8.86 -35.40
CA TYR A 180 29.48 -9.39 -34.09
C TYR A 180 30.86 -10.09 -34.10
N ALA A 181 31.49 -10.29 -35.26
CA ALA A 181 32.86 -10.78 -35.33
C ALA A 181 33.89 -9.68 -35.05
N GLU A 182 33.52 -8.41 -35.26
CA GLU A 182 34.38 -7.24 -35.03
C GLU A 182 34.13 -6.55 -33.69
N LEU A 183 33.11 -6.96 -32.92
CA LEU A 183 32.83 -6.42 -31.60
C LEU A 183 33.87 -6.87 -30.55
N ALA A 184 34.22 -5.94 -29.66
CA ALA A 184 35.20 -6.19 -28.60
C ALA A 184 34.73 -7.21 -27.55
N ALA A 185 33.42 -7.30 -27.30
CA ALA A 185 32.78 -8.30 -26.47
C ALA A 185 31.50 -8.83 -27.14
N GLY A 186 31.19 -10.11 -26.93
CA GLY A 186 30.07 -10.83 -27.55
C GLY A 186 28.89 -11.07 -26.61
N ASP A 187 28.61 -10.11 -25.74
CA ASP A 187 27.84 -10.36 -24.52
C ASP A 187 26.41 -9.84 -24.57
N VAL A 188 25.87 -9.64 -25.78
CA VAL A 188 24.45 -9.28 -26.01
C VAL A 188 23.52 -10.06 -25.08
N LEU A 189 22.75 -9.32 -24.29
CA LEU A 189 21.80 -9.85 -23.33
C LEU A 189 20.35 -9.52 -23.72
N ILE A 190 19.50 -10.54 -23.73
CA ILE A 190 18.05 -10.41 -23.95
C ILE A 190 17.35 -11.09 -22.78
N GLY A 191 16.37 -10.41 -22.19
CA GLY A 191 15.61 -10.96 -21.07
C GLY A 191 15.23 -9.88 -20.05
N PHE A 192 15.08 -10.28 -18.79
CA PHE A 192 14.81 -9.33 -17.72
C PHE A 192 15.31 -9.83 -16.37
N SER A 193 15.48 -8.89 -15.44
CA SER A 193 15.65 -9.15 -14.00
C SER A 193 14.89 -8.14 -13.16
N SER A 194 14.13 -8.64 -12.17
CA SER A 194 13.41 -7.81 -11.20
C SER A 194 14.27 -7.31 -10.04
N GLY A 195 15.50 -7.81 -9.90
CA GLY A 195 16.40 -7.58 -8.75
C GLY A 195 15.94 -8.23 -7.43
N ASP A 196 14.78 -8.90 -7.39
CA ASP A 196 14.20 -9.53 -6.18
C ASP A 196 14.08 -11.07 -6.26
N GLY A 197 14.91 -11.65 -7.12
CA GLY A 197 15.04 -13.09 -7.37
C GLY A 197 14.19 -13.61 -8.53
N TYR A 198 13.61 -12.73 -9.36
CA TYR A 198 12.84 -13.12 -10.54
C TYR A 198 13.49 -12.59 -11.82
N ALA A 199 14.03 -13.49 -12.62
CA ALA A 199 14.68 -13.17 -13.88
C ALA A 199 14.44 -14.24 -14.92
N GLN A 200 14.60 -13.87 -16.18
CA GLN A 200 14.61 -14.80 -17.29
C GLN A 200 15.65 -14.35 -18.31
N ASN A 201 16.60 -15.24 -18.59
CA ASN A 201 17.51 -15.09 -19.72
C ASN A 201 16.90 -15.74 -20.95
N ASN A 202 17.09 -15.13 -22.12
CA ASN A 202 16.74 -15.77 -23.38
C ASN A 202 17.64 -17.01 -23.62
N GLU A 203 17.11 -18.05 -24.29
CA GLU A 203 17.88 -19.23 -24.67
C GLU A 203 19.07 -18.89 -25.58
N LEU A 204 18.98 -17.78 -26.32
CA LEU A 204 20.05 -17.26 -27.15
C LEU A 204 21.22 -16.72 -26.32
N THR A 205 21.01 -16.32 -25.06
CA THR A 205 22.06 -15.78 -24.19
C THR A 205 23.20 -16.78 -23.96
N GLN A 206 22.92 -18.09 -23.94
CA GLN A 206 23.93 -19.15 -23.73
C GLN A 206 24.50 -19.76 -25.04
N LYS A 207 24.05 -19.30 -26.22
CA LYS A 207 24.53 -19.82 -27.52
C LYS A 207 25.77 -19.06 -28.02
N PRO A 208 26.62 -19.67 -28.88
CA PRO A 208 27.74 -18.99 -29.52
C PRO A 208 27.30 -17.74 -30.30
N LEU A 209 28.14 -16.70 -30.32
CA LEU A 209 27.81 -15.35 -30.80
C LEU A 209 27.20 -15.30 -32.21
N ALA A 210 27.75 -16.04 -33.17
CA ALA A 210 27.22 -16.13 -34.54
C ALA A 210 25.81 -16.75 -34.64
N VAL A 211 25.43 -17.60 -33.67
CA VAL A 211 24.11 -18.23 -33.59
C VAL A 211 23.09 -17.29 -32.95
N LYS A 212 23.49 -16.43 -32.02
CA LYS A 212 22.59 -15.45 -31.37
C LYS A 212 21.91 -14.57 -32.43
N VAL A 213 22.70 -14.02 -33.34
CA VAL A 213 22.32 -12.98 -34.31
C VAL A 213 21.46 -13.53 -35.43
N SER A 214 21.91 -14.65 -36.03
CA SER A 214 21.17 -15.35 -37.09
C SER A 214 19.83 -15.92 -36.57
N ALA A 215 19.74 -16.24 -35.27
CA ALA A 215 18.55 -16.79 -34.65
C ALA A 215 17.56 -15.72 -34.13
N VAL A 216 17.99 -14.51 -33.74
CA VAL A 216 17.07 -13.45 -33.29
C VAL A 216 16.03 -13.09 -34.36
N ALA A 217 16.42 -13.11 -35.65
CA ALA A 217 15.51 -12.87 -36.78
C ALA A 217 14.75 -14.14 -37.25
N ALA A 218 15.32 -15.34 -37.05
CA ALA A 218 14.79 -16.59 -37.60
C ALA A 218 14.05 -17.49 -36.60
N ALA A 219 14.15 -17.23 -35.29
CA ALA A 219 13.60 -18.11 -34.26
C ALA A 219 12.08 -17.94 -34.10
N PRO A 220 11.31 -19.05 -34.07
CA PRO A 220 9.93 -19.04 -33.63
C PRO A 220 9.82 -18.81 -32.12
N LEU A 221 8.64 -18.37 -31.68
CA LEU A 221 8.23 -18.12 -30.29
C LEU A 221 8.79 -19.19 -29.31
N CYS A 222 9.75 -18.83 -28.44
CA CYS A 222 10.23 -19.72 -27.38
C CYS A 222 10.07 -19.05 -26.02
N CYS A 223 9.03 -19.42 -25.26
CA CYS A 223 9.00 -19.23 -23.80
C CYS A 223 8.09 -20.23 -23.06
N PHE A 224 7.38 -21.15 -23.72
CA PHE A 224 6.67 -22.27 -23.06
C PHE A 224 6.61 -23.49 -24.00
N PRO A 225 6.62 -24.74 -23.51
CA PRO A 225 6.79 -25.94 -24.36
C PRO A 225 5.61 -26.30 -25.28
N VAL A 226 4.57 -25.46 -25.43
CA VAL A 226 3.32 -25.84 -26.13
C VAL A 226 2.62 -24.64 -26.81
N VAL A 227 3.17 -24.02 -27.86
CA VAL A 227 2.38 -23.12 -28.75
C VAL A 227 2.91 -23.12 -30.21
N PRO A 228 2.07 -23.08 -31.27
CA PRO A 228 2.50 -23.16 -32.67
C PRO A 228 3.33 -21.96 -33.20
N LEU A 229 4.21 -22.26 -34.17
CA LEU A 229 5.29 -21.46 -34.81
C LEU A 229 4.87 -20.28 -35.73
N ASP A 230 3.85 -19.46 -35.40
CA ASP A 230 3.31 -18.52 -36.41
C ASP A 230 3.93 -17.10 -36.47
N VAL A 231 4.85 -16.71 -35.57
CA VAL A 231 5.43 -15.35 -35.55
C VAL A 231 6.94 -15.40 -35.29
N ARG A 232 7.74 -14.88 -36.25
CA ARG A 232 9.19 -14.72 -36.14
C ARG A 232 9.55 -13.37 -35.52
N GLY A 233 10.61 -13.33 -34.70
CA GLY A 233 11.16 -12.09 -34.15
C GLY A 233 10.30 -11.43 -33.06
N LEU A 234 9.46 -12.19 -32.34
CA LEU A 234 8.67 -11.70 -31.20
C LEU A 234 8.93 -12.55 -29.96
N TRP A 235 9.30 -11.91 -28.86
CA TRP A 235 9.44 -12.52 -27.54
C TRP A 235 8.51 -11.85 -26.55
N LEU A 236 7.89 -12.64 -25.69
CA LEU A 236 6.88 -12.16 -24.76
C LEU A 236 7.19 -12.69 -23.35
N TYR A 237 7.45 -11.77 -22.43
CA TYR A 237 7.80 -12.05 -21.05
C TYR A 237 6.71 -11.56 -20.10
N ARG A 238 6.38 -12.36 -19.09
CA ARG A 238 5.64 -11.91 -17.91
C ARG A 238 6.63 -11.38 -16.89
N LEU A 239 6.44 -10.15 -16.43
CA LEU A 239 7.38 -9.45 -15.57
C LEU A 239 6.98 -9.49 -14.09
N ASP A 240 5.70 -9.71 -13.77
CA ASP A 240 5.25 -9.88 -12.38
C ASP A 240 5.45 -11.33 -11.92
N SER A 241 5.99 -11.50 -10.71
CA SER A 241 6.15 -12.84 -10.13
C SER A 241 4.91 -13.31 -9.35
N ARG A 242 3.99 -12.39 -9.03
CA ARG A 242 2.72 -12.65 -8.34
C ARG A 242 1.71 -11.54 -8.63
N SER A 243 0.45 -11.92 -8.79
CA SER A 243 -0.66 -10.95 -8.87
C SER A 243 -0.83 -10.23 -7.54
N ARG A 244 -1.07 -8.91 -7.59
CA ARG A 244 -1.25 -8.06 -6.42
C ARG A 244 -2.45 -7.14 -6.59
N VAL A 245 -3.06 -6.76 -5.47
CA VAL A 245 -4.04 -5.67 -5.46
C VAL A 245 -3.31 -4.34 -5.62
N ASN A 246 -3.62 -3.63 -6.70
CA ASN A 246 -3.07 -2.29 -6.94
C ASN A 246 -4.04 -1.23 -6.41
N TYR A 247 -3.77 -0.74 -5.19
CA TYR A 247 -4.60 0.29 -4.56
C TYR A 247 -4.54 1.64 -5.26
N ARG A 248 -3.45 1.95 -6.00
CA ARG A 248 -3.39 3.16 -6.84
C ARG A 248 -4.42 3.08 -7.95
N LEU A 249 -4.45 1.95 -8.66
CA LEU A 249 -5.46 1.70 -9.70
C LEU A 249 -6.89 1.74 -9.14
N ARG A 250 -7.17 1.04 -8.02
CA ARG A 250 -8.50 1.07 -7.41
C ARG A 250 -8.95 2.48 -7.03
N CYS A 251 -8.04 3.29 -6.46
CA CYS A 251 -8.31 4.67 -6.14
C CYS A 251 -8.60 5.51 -7.40
N LEU A 252 -7.76 5.41 -8.44
CA LEU A 252 -7.93 6.19 -9.69
C LEU A 252 -9.23 5.86 -10.42
N VAL A 253 -9.55 4.57 -10.56
CA VAL A 253 -10.81 4.13 -11.18
C VAL A 253 -12.01 4.66 -10.41
N TRP A 254 -11.95 4.62 -9.07
CA TRP A 254 -12.99 5.21 -8.24
C TRP A 254 -13.09 6.74 -8.46
N LEU A 255 -11.96 7.46 -8.45
CA LEU A 255 -11.91 8.91 -8.65
C LEU A 255 -12.51 9.36 -10.00
N GLU A 256 -12.24 8.63 -11.07
CA GLU A 256 -12.80 8.89 -12.41
C GLU A 256 -14.31 8.66 -12.47
N ALA A 257 -14.82 7.66 -11.73
CA ALA A 257 -16.25 7.36 -11.67
C ALA A 257 -17.05 8.35 -10.78
N GLN A 258 -16.39 9.13 -9.92
CA GLN A 258 -17.08 10.03 -9.00
C GLN A 258 -17.42 11.40 -9.63
N PRO A 259 -18.68 11.88 -9.49
CA PRO A 259 -19.07 13.23 -9.92
C PRO A 259 -18.44 14.30 -9.03
N ALA A 260 -18.50 15.55 -9.47
CA ALA A 260 -18.11 16.70 -8.66
C ALA A 260 -18.99 16.83 -7.39
N PRO A 261 -18.43 17.22 -6.22
CA PRO A 261 -19.20 17.36 -4.98
C PRO A 261 -20.41 18.29 -5.10
N ALA A 262 -20.31 19.36 -5.89
CA ALA A 262 -21.38 20.34 -6.07
C ALA A 262 -22.72 19.72 -6.52
N ALA A 263 -22.69 18.54 -7.16
CA ALA A 263 -23.89 17.84 -7.60
C ALA A 263 -24.70 17.17 -6.47
N TRP A 264 -24.12 16.98 -5.27
CA TRP A 264 -24.77 16.24 -4.17
C TRP A 264 -24.52 16.79 -2.75
N SER A 265 -23.58 17.73 -2.57
CA SER A 265 -23.13 18.19 -1.24
C SER A 265 -23.77 19.50 -0.73
N ALA A 266 -24.48 20.24 -1.59
CA ALA A 266 -24.87 21.63 -1.33
C ALA A 266 -25.74 21.85 -0.07
N GLU A 267 -26.42 20.81 0.42
CA GLU A 267 -27.37 20.90 1.53
C GLU A 267 -26.97 20.03 2.74
N LEU A 268 -25.74 19.52 2.79
CA LEU A 268 -25.30 18.68 3.89
C LEU A 268 -24.95 19.52 5.14
N PRO A 269 -25.42 19.11 6.34
CA PRO A 269 -25.12 19.85 7.56
C PRO A 269 -23.66 19.62 8.01
N PRO A 270 -23.02 20.60 8.69
CA PRO A 270 -21.68 20.46 9.25
C PRO A 270 -21.68 19.59 10.52
N CYS A 271 -20.55 18.96 10.85
CA CYS A 271 -20.46 18.08 12.01
C CYS A 271 -20.72 18.84 13.33
N PRO A 272 -21.44 18.24 14.31
CA PRO A 272 -21.53 18.79 15.65
C PRO A 272 -20.14 18.98 16.26
N CYS A 273 -19.96 20.04 17.05
CA CYS A 273 -18.65 20.39 17.58
C CYS A 273 -18.17 19.39 18.64
N SER A 274 -19.10 18.63 19.24
CA SER A 274 -18.83 17.68 20.31
C SER A 274 -19.68 16.41 20.22
N ARG A 275 -19.19 15.34 20.86
CA ARG A 275 -19.91 14.07 20.90
C ARG A 275 -21.29 14.20 21.59
N PRO A 276 -21.44 14.91 22.73
CA PRO A 276 -22.75 15.10 23.34
C PRO A 276 -23.75 15.82 22.41
N GLN A 277 -23.30 16.85 21.68
CA GLN A 277 -24.16 17.52 20.68
C GLN A 277 -24.63 16.53 19.60
N ALA A 278 -23.73 15.72 19.05
CA ALA A 278 -24.08 14.69 18.07
C ALA A 278 -24.96 13.55 18.62
N GLU A 279 -25.02 13.37 19.95
CA GLU A 279 -25.82 12.35 20.65
C GLU A 279 -27.27 12.82 20.79
N LEU A 280 -27.43 14.14 20.98
CA LEU A 280 -28.70 14.79 21.29
C LEU A 280 -29.36 15.47 20.08
N ASP A 281 -28.58 15.78 19.03
CA ASP A 281 -29.09 16.31 17.77
C ASP A 281 -29.68 15.17 16.92
N PRO A 282 -31.02 15.10 16.79
CA PRO A 282 -31.71 13.98 16.16
C PRO A 282 -31.43 13.82 14.66
N ARG A 283 -30.80 14.83 14.02
CA ARG A 283 -30.31 14.76 12.64
C ARG A 283 -29.08 13.83 12.50
N TYR A 284 -28.37 13.58 13.60
CA TYR A 284 -27.19 12.71 13.67
C TYR A 284 -27.52 11.39 14.34
N ARG A 285 -26.89 10.30 13.88
CA ARG A 285 -27.08 8.94 14.40
C ARG A 285 -25.75 8.23 14.59
N GLN A 286 -25.75 7.27 15.51
CA GLN A 286 -24.63 6.38 15.73
C GLN A 286 -24.61 5.29 14.64
N SER A 287 -23.42 4.95 14.16
CA SER A 287 -23.16 3.86 13.21
C SER A 287 -22.16 2.89 13.85
N ARG A 288 -22.10 1.61 13.42
CA ARG A 288 -21.18 0.61 14.02
C ARG A 288 -19.73 1.11 14.05
N GLY A 289 -19.12 1.15 15.24
CA GLY A 289 -17.75 1.62 15.51
C GLY A 289 -17.70 2.91 16.36
N THR A 290 -16.61 3.69 16.26
CA THR A 290 -16.42 5.00 16.95
C THR A 290 -16.95 6.21 16.16
N LYS A 291 -17.80 5.97 15.16
CA LYS A 291 -18.19 6.96 14.12
C LYS A 291 -19.66 7.39 14.28
N ARG A 292 -19.96 8.64 13.97
CA ARG A 292 -21.35 9.13 13.86
C ARG A 292 -21.65 9.63 12.46
N ARG A 293 -22.87 9.43 11.99
CA ARG A 293 -23.33 9.80 10.66
C ARG A 293 -24.57 10.69 10.78
N ALA A 294 -24.62 11.83 10.09
CA ALA A 294 -25.91 12.44 9.75
C ALA A 294 -26.27 12.08 8.31
N VAL A 295 -27.57 11.85 8.10
CA VAL A 295 -28.12 11.33 6.86
C VAL A 295 -29.11 12.33 6.31
N ARG A 296 -28.92 12.72 5.06
CA ARG A 296 -29.88 13.54 4.32
C ARG A 296 -29.98 13.02 2.89
N THR A 297 -31.16 12.48 2.54
CA THR A 297 -31.57 12.18 1.15
C THR A 297 -30.49 11.50 0.29
N GLY A 298 -30.01 10.33 0.70
CA GLY A 298 -29.06 9.52 -0.07
C GLY A 298 -27.59 9.96 0.03
N ALA A 299 -27.29 11.10 0.64
CA ALA A 299 -25.95 11.58 0.99
C ALA A 299 -25.85 11.84 2.50
N GLY A 300 -24.65 12.14 3.02
CA GLY A 300 -24.48 12.33 4.45
C GLY A 300 -23.14 12.92 4.86
N VAL A 301 -22.98 13.10 6.17
CA VAL A 301 -21.70 13.49 6.77
C VAL A 301 -21.30 12.47 7.82
N ARG A 302 -20.02 12.08 7.80
CA ARG A 302 -19.40 11.19 8.76
C ARG A 302 -18.50 12.00 9.66
N CYS A 303 -18.82 12.01 10.96
CA CYS A 303 -18.12 12.75 11.99
C CYS A 303 -17.42 11.75 12.94
N LEU A 304 -16.11 11.91 13.08
CA LEU A 304 -15.28 11.09 13.98
C LEU A 304 -14.95 11.90 15.23
N TYR A 305 -15.23 11.33 16.40
CA TYR A 305 -14.97 11.96 17.69
C TYR A 305 -13.89 11.21 18.46
N ARG A 306 -13.03 11.96 19.17
CA ARG A 306 -12.05 11.41 20.12
C ARG A 306 -12.40 11.92 21.51
N GLY A 307 -12.87 11.03 22.37
CA GLY A 307 -13.47 11.43 23.65
C GLY A 307 -14.75 12.25 23.40
N MET A 308 -14.78 13.49 23.89
CA MET A 308 -15.91 14.41 23.70
C MET A 308 -15.77 15.35 22.49
N SER A 309 -14.59 15.39 21.86
CA SER A 309 -14.24 16.40 20.86
C SER A 309 -14.33 15.85 19.44
N LEU A 310 -14.77 16.68 18.48
CA LEU A 310 -14.67 16.37 17.06
C LEU A 310 -13.20 16.26 16.65
N LEU A 311 -12.83 15.16 16.00
CA LEU A 311 -11.47 14.94 15.47
C LEU A 311 -11.39 15.28 13.99
N GLU A 312 -12.31 14.75 13.18
CA GLU A 312 -12.41 15.01 11.75
C GLU A 312 -13.81 14.70 11.24
N GLY A 313 -14.17 15.25 10.09
CA GLY A 313 -15.43 14.96 9.40
C GLY A 313 -15.26 14.90 7.89
N TRP A 314 -16.08 14.09 7.24
CA TRP A 314 -16.07 13.82 5.80
C TRP A 314 -17.49 13.81 5.24
N GLN A 315 -17.70 14.42 4.08
CA GLN A 315 -18.95 14.33 3.34
C GLN A 315 -18.99 13.05 2.50
N GLU A 316 -20.13 12.37 2.45
CA GLU A 316 -20.34 11.08 1.77
C GLU A 316 -21.48 11.20 0.76
N ARG A 317 -21.28 10.68 -0.45
CA ARG A 317 -22.27 10.76 -1.53
C ARG A 317 -23.29 9.62 -1.45
N ALA A 318 -22.83 8.41 -1.16
CA ALA A 318 -23.68 7.24 -1.14
C ALA A 318 -24.00 6.83 0.31
N TRP A 319 -25.26 7.01 0.70
CA TRP A 319 -25.81 6.45 1.94
C TRP A 319 -26.85 5.38 1.61
N SER A 320 -26.48 4.11 1.77
CA SER A 320 -27.41 2.99 1.62
C SER A 320 -28.19 2.78 2.92
N PRO A 321 -29.52 2.54 2.87
CA PRO A 321 -30.29 2.19 4.04
C PRO A 321 -29.74 0.92 4.72
N PRO A 322 -29.85 0.79 6.05
CA PRO A 322 -29.10 -0.22 6.81
C PRO A 322 -29.58 -1.67 6.69
N ILE A 323 -30.42 -1.98 5.71
CA ILE A 323 -31.19 -3.23 5.65
C ILE A 323 -30.40 -4.34 4.94
N HIS A 324 -29.47 -3.99 4.04
CA HIS A 324 -28.50 -4.91 3.46
C HIS A 324 -27.13 -4.25 3.35
N LEU A 325 -26.08 -4.98 3.75
CA LEU A 325 -24.67 -4.56 3.66
C LEU A 325 -24.05 -5.09 2.35
N PRO A 326 -24.11 -4.39 1.21
CA PRO A 326 -22.92 -4.33 0.37
C PRO A 326 -21.78 -3.69 1.19
N ALA A 327 -20.54 -3.99 0.82
CA ALA A 327 -19.38 -3.32 1.40
C ALA A 327 -19.54 -1.78 1.31
N ASP A 328 -19.15 -1.05 2.36
CA ASP A 328 -19.22 0.42 2.40
C ASP A 328 -18.19 0.98 1.40
N GLU A 329 -18.63 1.21 0.15
CA GLU A 329 -17.77 1.65 -0.97
C GLU A 329 -17.03 2.96 -0.65
N GLU A 330 -17.62 3.85 0.15
CA GLU A 330 -17.01 5.10 0.60
C GLU A 330 -15.82 4.83 1.54
N LEU A 331 -15.99 3.89 2.49
CA LEU A 331 -14.93 3.48 3.40
C LEU A 331 -13.81 2.72 2.66
N GLU A 332 -14.15 1.88 1.70
CA GLU A 332 -13.16 1.17 0.88
C GLU A 332 -12.33 2.14 0.05
N ALA A 333 -12.97 3.13 -0.59
CA ALA A 333 -12.28 4.16 -1.35
C ALA A 333 -11.32 4.97 -0.47
N PHE A 334 -11.75 5.37 0.73
CA PHE A 334 -10.88 6.05 1.70
C PHE A 334 -9.69 5.16 2.10
N GLU A 335 -9.91 3.88 2.38
CA GLU A 335 -8.86 2.92 2.74
C GLU A 335 -7.84 2.78 1.59
N TRP A 336 -8.30 2.65 0.35
CA TRP A 336 -7.42 2.57 -0.82
C TRP A 336 -6.62 3.85 -1.00
N CYS A 337 -7.29 5.01 -1.12
CA CYS A 337 -6.67 6.28 -1.49
C CYS A 337 -5.80 6.89 -0.39
N CYS A 338 -6.26 6.85 0.87
CA CYS A 338 -5.62 7.58 1.97
C CYS A 338 -4.68 6.72 2.82
N ARG A 339 -4.95 5.40 2.96
CA ARG A 339 -4.20 4.54 3.89
C ARG A 339 -3.28 3.54 3.19
N ARG A 340 -3.73 2.91 2.11
CA ARG A 340 -2.99 1.81 1.45
C ARG A 340 -2.00 2.28 0.40
N VAL A 341 -2.28 3.38 -0.31
CA VAL A 341 -1.39 3.89 -1.37
C VAL A 341 -0.09 4.50 -0.80
N GLY A 342 -0.13 5.08 0.40
CA GLY A 342 1.04 5.68 1.05
C GLY A 342 1.57 6.97 0.42
N LYS A 343 0.87 7.53 -0.60
CA LYS A 343 1.16 8.82 -1.24
C LYS A 343 0.05 9.84 -0.94
N PRO A 344 0.30 10.90 -0.16
CA PRO A 344 -0.70 11.89 0.27
C PRO A 344 -1.51 12.56 -0.85
N ARG A 345 -0.92 12.70 -2.05
CA ARG A 345 -1.63 13.24 -3.23
C ARG A 345 -2.91 12.47 -3.58
N PHE A 346 -2.95 11.16 -3.38
CA PHE A 346 -4.17 10.36 -3.62
C PHE A 346 -5.26 10.66 -2.60
N CYS A 347 -4.90 10.89 -1.34
CA CYS A 347 -5.85 11.31 -0.32
C CYS A 347 -6.37 12.72 -0.56
N THR A 348 -5.54 13.61 -1.11
CA THR A 348 -5.93 14.97 -1.51
C THR A 348 -6.97 14.92 -2.63
N ARG A 349 -6.73 14.12 -3.68
CA ARG A 349 -7.70 13.89 -4.76
C ARG A 349 -8.98 13.21 -4.28
N PHE A 350 -8.89 12.31 -3.30
CA PHE A 350 -10.07 11.76 -2.62
C PHE A 350 -10.86 12.87 -1.93
N ALA A 351 -10.19 13.77 -1.20
CA ALA A 351 -10.83 14.90 -0.52
C ALA A 351 -11.49 15.90 -1.50
N GLU A 352 -10.98 16.04 -2.73
CA GLU A 352 -11.65 16.82 -3.78
C GLU A 352 -13.01 16.20 -4.19
N LYS A 353 -13.14 14.87 -4.10
CA LYS A 353 -14.39 14.15 -4.39
C LYS A 353 -15.25 13.93 -3.16
N ARG A 354 -14.68 13.97 -1.96
CA ARG A 354 -15.34 13.81 -0.65
C ARG A 354 -14.80 14.89 0.29
N PRO A 355 -15.33 16.12 0.21
CA PRO A 355 -14.83 17.24 0.98
C PRO A 355 -14.80 16.93 2.48
N ARG A 356 -13.74 17.38 3.14
CA ARG A 356 -13.71 17.42 4.60
C ARG A 356 -14.75 18.41 5.10
N THR A 357 -15.36 18.09 6.24
CA THR A 357 -16.30 18.97 6.92
C THR A 357 -15.93 19.07 8.39
N GLY A 358 -15.87 20.30 8.89
CA GLY A 358 -15.65 20.59 10.30
C GLY A 358 -16.97 20.84 11.01
N CYS A 359 -16.88 21.55 12.13
CA CYS A 359 -18.04 22.04 12.86
C CYS A 359 -18.34 23.53 12.64
N GLU A 360 -17.63 24.15 11.70
CA GLU A 360 -17.90 25.52 11.29
C GLU A 360 -19.33 25.61 10.70
N GLY A 361 -20.10 26.60 11.16
CA GLY A 361 -21.50 26.75 10.78
C GLY A 361 -22.47 25.76 11.45
N TYR A 362 -22.00 24.89 12.36
CA TYR A 362 -22.91 24.01 13.11
C TYR A 362 -23.80 24.82 14.05
N ALA A 363 -25.10 24.80 13.75
CA ALA A 363 -26.14 25.28 14.63
C ALA A 363 -26.98 24.07 15.09
N PRO A 364 -27.07 23.80 16.41
CA PRO A 364 -27.98 22.78 16.92
C PRO A 364 -29.43 23.19 16.62
N PRO A 365 -30.34 22.23 16.39
CA PRO A 365 -31.74 22.55 16.27
C PRO A 365 -32.27 23.00 17.64
N THR A 366 -33.10 24.03 17.67
CA THR A 366 -33.70 24.54 18.92
C THR A 366 -34.82 23.61 19.35
N PRO A 367 -34.72 22.99 20.55
CA PRO A 367 -35.75 22.12 21.05
C PRO A 367 -36.85 22.91 21.75
N ALA A 368 -38.11 22.53 21.51
CA ALA A 368 -39.28 22.88 22.31
C ALA A 368 -39.99 21.58 22.73
N SER A 369 -40.73 21.61 23.83
CA SER A 369 -41.34 20.39 24.38
C SER A 369 -42.76 20.60 24.85
N ALA A 370 -43.58 19.56 24.69
CA ALA A 370 -44.88 19.45 25.33
C ALA A 370 -45.04 18.03 25.90
N PHE A 371 -45.33 17.89 27.18
CA PHE A 371 -45.42 16.59 27.85
C PHE A 371 -46.45 16.60 28.96
N GLY A 372 -46.84 15.40 29.41
CA GLY A 372 -47.68 15.24 30.60
C GLY A 372 -49.07 15.84 30.43
N ASP A 373 -49.50 16.57 31.45
CA ASP A 373 -50.77 17.27 31.56
C ASP A 373 -50.68 18.74 31.10
N PRO A 374 -50.78 18.93 29.78
CA PRO A 374 -49.79 19.62 28.97
C PRO A 374 -48.96 20.69 29.69
N HIS A 375 -47.74 20.32 30.04
CA HIS A 375 -46.67 21.28 30.29
C HIS A 375 -45.97 21.61 28.99
N ILE A 376 -45.79 22.90 28.73
CA ILE A 376 -45.25 23.40 27.48
C ILE A 376 -44.03 24.26 27.77
N THR A 377 -42.94 24.01 27.04
CA THR A 377 -41.80 24.92 26.96
C THR A 377 -41.63 25.38 25.52
N THR A 378 -41.78 26.68 25.29
CA THR A 378 -41.72 27.32 23.97
C THR A 378 -40.31 27.28 23.38
N LEU A 379 -40.19 27.65 22.10
CA LEU A 379 -38.90 27.74 21.41
C LEU A 379 -37.96 28.80 22.02
N ASP A 380 -38.50 29.84 22.66
CA ASP A 380 -37.73 30.85 23.40
C ASP A 380 -37.55 30.54 24.89
N GLY A 381 -38.15 29.43 25.36
CA GLY A 381 -37.91 28.87 26.69
C GLY A 381 -38.88 29.35 27.77
N LEU A 382 -40.01 29.96 27.41
CA LEU A 382 -41.11 30.19 28.33
C LEU A 382 -41.75 28.85 28.70
N THR A 383 -41.93 28.58 29.99
CA THR A 383 -42.55 27.36 30.50
C THR A 383 -43.89 27.67 31.17
N TYR A 384 -44.94 26.91 30.84
CA TYR A 384 -46.28 27.09 31.37
C TYR A 384 -47.12 25.80 31.27
N THR A 385 -48.27 25.77 31.94
CA THR A 385 -49.21 24.64 31.95
C THR A 385 -50.49 25.00 31.23
N PHE A 386 -51.00 24.11 30.37
CA PHE A 386 -52.23 24.30 29.60
C PHE A 386 -53.08 23.01 29.55
N ASN A 387 -54.06 22.88 30.44
CA ASN A 387 -54.91 21.69 30.52
C ASN A 387 -56.20 21.81 29.68
N GLY A 388 -56.06 22.02 28.37
CA GLY A 388 -57.19 22.02 27.43
C GLY A 388 -57.62 20.60 27.04
N LEU A 389 -58.92 20.36 26.85
CA LEU A 389 -59.46 19.09 26.36
C LEU A 389 -59.84 19.17 24.88
N GLY A 390 -59.07 18.51 24.00
CA GLY A 390 -59.32 18.50 22.56
C GLY A 390 -58.06 18.38 21.70
N ASP A 391 -58.18 18.78 20.43
CA ASP A 391 -57.06 18.86 19.49
C ASP A 391 -56.55 20.32 19.46
N PHE A 392 -55.24 20.52 19.59
CA PHE A 392 -54.63 21.85 19.63
C PHE A 392 -53.46 21.99 18.67
N VAL A 393 -53.32 23.18 18.08
CA VAL A 393 -52.16 23.55 17.25
C VAL A 393 -50.98 23.89 18.17
N LEU A 394 -50.00 23.00 18.23
CA LEU A 394 -48.78 23.23 18.99
C LEU A 394 -47.82 24.13 18.24
N LEU A 395 -47.67 23.91 16.93
CA LEU A 395 -46.74 24.69 16.11
C LEU A 395 -47.21 24.79 14.67
N LEU A 396 -47.20 26.01 14.16
CA LEU A 396 -47.15 26.35 12.75
C LEU A 396 -45.77 26.96 12.51
N ALA A 397 -44.99 26.39 11.61
CA ALA A 397 -43.69 26.91 11.24
C ALA A 397 -43.58 26.99 9.72
N SER A 398 -43.08 28.10 9.20
CA SER A 398 -42.88 28.28 7.75
C SER A 398 -41.63 29.08 7.46
N ASP A 399 -40.92 28.70 6.41
CA ASP A 399 -39.88 29.51 5.79
C ASP A 399 -40.23 29.79 4.32
N ALA A 400 -39.26 30.26 3.53
CA ALA A 400 -39.49 30.62 2.13
C ALA A 400 -39.82 29.41 1.21
N ARG A 401 -39.55 28.17 1.62
CA ARG A 401 -39.65 26.97 0.77
C ARG A 401 -40.49 25.85 1.37
N THR A 402 -40.60 25.81 2.69
CA THR A 402 -41.13 24.67 3.44
C THR A 402 -42.03 25.13 4.57
N SER A 403 -43.03 24.31 4.90
CA SER A 403 -43.92 24.55 6.04
C SER A 403 -44.12 23.29 6.86
N PHE A 404 -44.30 23.46 8.16
CA PHE A 404 -44.44 22.40 9.13
C PHE A 404 -45.57 22.71 10.11
N VAL A 405 -46.38 21.70 10.41
CA VAL A 405 -47.50 21.78 11.35
C VAL A 405 -47.36 20.65 12.36
N LEU A 406 -47.51 20.95 13.65
CA LEU A 406 -47.60 19.99 14.74
C LEU A 406 -48.89 20.23 15.53
N GLN A 407 -49.68 19.17 15.68
CA GLN A 407 -50.90 19.15 16.48
C GLN A 407 -50.76 18.13 17.61
N GLY A 408 -51.36 18.43 18.76
CA GLY A 408 -51.45 17.54 19.91
C GLY A 408 -52.91 17.29 20.27
N ARG A 409 -53.24 16.04 20.57
CA ARG A 409 -54.54 15.62 21.08
C ARG A 409 -54.44 15.31 22.55
N THR A 410 -55.32 15.91 23.32
CA THR A 410 -55.45 15.66 24.76
C THR A 410 -56.73 14.91 25.08
N ALA A 411 -56.68 14.10 26.12
CA ALA A 411 -57.85 13.43 26.71
C ALA A 411 -57.87 13.66 28.23
N GLN A 412 -59.04 13.54 28.85
CA GLN A 412 -59.16 13.69 30.30
C GLN A 412 -58.40 12.57 31.04
N THR A 413 -57.67 12.94 32.08
CA THR A 413 -56.81 12.04 32.86
C THR A 413 -57.64 11.28 33.89
N GLY A 414 -58.16 10.10 33.54
CA GLY A 414 -59.00 9.32 34.43
C GLY A 414 -60.22 10.12 34.90
N THR A 415 -60.35 10.31 36.21
CA THR A 415 -61.40 11.15 36.83
C THR A 415 -60.90 12.53 37.26
N ALA A 416 -59.63 12.86 37.02
CA ALA A 416 -59.06 14.14 37.39
C ALA A 416 -59.64 15.29 36.55
N GLN A 417 -59.64 16.51 37.10
CA GLN A 417 -59.92 17.74 36.35
C GLN A 417 -58.65 18.23 35.64
N ALA A 418 -57.99 17.31 34.94
CA ALA A 418 -56.75 17.51 34.20
C ALA A 418 -56.80 16.67 32.91
N THR A 419 -55.92 16.98 31.96
CA THR A 419 -55.87 16.34 30.65
C THR A 419 -54.46 15.89 30.34
N ASN A 420 -54.25 14.82 29.56
CA ASN A 420 -52.94 14.35 29.12
C ASN A 420 -52.85 14.22 27.60
N PHE A 421 -51.65 14.34 27.02
CA PHE A 421 -51.44 14.03 25.60
C PHE A 421 -51.60 12.54 25.30
N VAL A 422 -52.44 12.22 24.32
CA VAL A 422 -52.71 10.84 23.86
C VAL A 422 -52.41 10.61 22.38
N ALA A 423 -52.25 11.68 21.59
CA ALA A 423 -51.75 11.58 20.22
C ALA A 423 -51.03 12.87 19.78
N PHE A 424 -50.12 12.74 18.82
CA PHE A 424 -49.50 13.84 18.10
C PHE A 424 -49.58 13.59 16.60
N ALA A 425 -49.77 14.65 15.82
CA ALA A 425 -49.73 14.57 14.36
C ALA A 425 -48.86 15.70 13.81
N ALA A 426 -47.91 15.35 12.95
CA ALA A 426 -46.99 16.28 12.30
C ALA A 426 -47.13 16.20 10.78
N GLN A 427 -47.21 17.34 10.12
CA GLN A 427 -47.21 17.43 8.66
C GLN A 427 -46.07 18.35 8.21
N TYR A 428 -45.28 17.86 7.27
CA TYR A 428 -44.22 18.60 6.63
C TYR A 428 -44.50 18.72 5.13
N ILE A 429 -44.45 19.95 4.62
CA ILE A 429 -44.74 20.29 3.24
C ILE A 429 -43.48 20.90 2.63
N SER A 430 -42.90 20.18 1.67
CA SER A 430 -41.82 20.65 0.80
C SER A 430 -42.25 20.49 -0.67
N THR A 431 -41.42 19.87 -1.51
CA THR A 431 -41.86 19.38 -2.83
C THR A 431 -42.87 18.25 -2.72
N THR A 432 -42.89 17.54 -1.59
CA THR A 432 -43.85 16.49 -1.23
C THR A 432 -44.47 16.81 0.12
N THR A 433 -45.66 16.28 0.38
CA THR A 433 -46.30 16.37 1.69
C THR A 433 -46.17 15.04 2.42
N THR A 434 -45.70 15.10 3.66
CA THR A 434 -45.53 13.92 4.51
C THR A 434 -46.20 14.17 5.85
N THR A 435 -47.14 13.31 6.23
CA THR A 435 -47.84 13.35 7.52
C THR A 435 -47.46 12.14 8.37
N VAL A 436 -47.09 12.36 9.62
CA VAL A 436 -46.84 11.29 10.61
C VAL A 436 -47.75 11.51 11.80
N GLU A 437 -48.45 10.46 12.23
CA GLU A 437 -49.29 10.43 13.42
C GLU A 437 -48.75 9.41 14.41
N TRP A 438 -48.68 9.80 15.68
CA TRP A 438 -48.35 8.95 16.82
C TRP A 438 -49.53 8.90 17.77
N THR A 439 -50.02 7.71 18.06
CA THR A 439 -51.20 7.52 18.92
C THR A 439 -50.87 6.53 20.01
N LEU A 440 -51.28 6.84 21.24
CA LEU A 440 -51.10 5.96 22.39
C LEU A 440 -52.07 4.77 22.30
N GLY A 441 -51.52 3.57 22.25
CA GLY A 441 -52.26 2.31 22.25
C GLY A 441 -52.70 1.88 23.65
N ASN A 442 -53.57 0.87 23.70
CA ASN A 442 -54.19 0.41 24.94
C ASN A 442 -53.21 -0.27 25.92
N GLN A 443 -52.06 -0.79 25.45
CA GLN A 443 -51.04 -1.39 26.30
C GLN A 443 -49.86 -0.42 26.58
N GLY A 444 -50.02 0.86 26.25
CA GLY A 444 -48.98 1.89 26.41
C GLY A 444 -47.98 1.94 25.25
N GLU A 445 -48.15 1.15 24.20
CA GLU A 445 -47.35 1.21 22.99
C GLU A 445 -47.71 2.43 22.12
N VAL A 446 -46.74 3.00 21.40
CA VAL A 446 -46.99 4.11 20.47
C VAL A 446 -47.22 3.55 19.07
N GLN A 447 -48.44 3.71 18.55
CA GLN A 447 -48.81 3.34 17.19
C GLN A 447 -48.45 4.48 16.23
N VAL A 448 -47.88 4.13 15.07
CA VAL A 448 -47.40 5.12 14.09
C VAL A 448 -48.11 4.94 12.75
N LEU A 449 -48.69 6.03 12.23
CA LEU A 449 -49.19 6.11 10.86
C LEU A 449 -48.30 7.04 10.04
N LEU A 450 -47.94 6.62 8.84
CA LEU A 450 -47.29 7.45 7.83
C LEU A 450 -48.26 7.65 6.68
N ASN A 451 -48.61 8.90 6.38
CA ASN A 451 -49.60 9.25 5.37
C ASN A 451 -50.90 8.45 5.52
N TYR A 452 -51.39 8.36 6.77
CA TYR A 452 -52.61 7.64 7.16
C TYR A 452 -52.58 6.12 6.95
N GLN A 453 -51.38 5.53 6.82
CA GLN A 453 -51.19 4.08 6.69
C GLN A 453 -50.27 3.57 7.80
N THR A 454 -50.59 2.39 8.34
CA THR A 454 -49.73 1.71 9.31
C THR A 454 -48.42 1.30 8.66
N ILE A 455 -47.31 1.55 9.34
CA ILE A 455 -45.98 1.14 8.88
C ILE A 455 -45.47 -0.06 9.65
N GLN A 456 -44.44 -0.70 9.10
CA GLN A 456 -43.66 -1.73 9.78
C GLN A 456 -42.21 -1.25 9.91
N PHE A 457 -41.66 -1.37 11.11
CA PHE A 457 -40.25 -1.11 11.36
C PHE A 457 -39.41 -2.34 10.99
N SER A 458 -38.15 -2.11 10.64
CA SER A 458 -37.15 -3.15 10.39
C SER A 458 -35.88 -2.85 11.18
N TYR A 459 -35.28 -3.88 11.78
CA TYR A 459 -34.07 -3.69 12.59
C TYR A 459 -32.86 -3.33 11.72
N SER A 460 -32.19 -2.22 12.07
CA SER A 460 -30.96 -1.75 11.45
C SER A 460 -29.74 -2.18 12.28
N GLN A 461 -28.88 -3.02 11.71
CA GLN A 461 -27.64 -3.42 12.38
C GLN A 461 -26.63 -2.27 12.52
N ASP A 462 -26.67 -1.29 11.61
CA ASP A 462 -25.78 -0.14 11.63
C ASP A 462 -26.16 0.84 12.74
N MET A 463 -27.46 1.15 12.86
CA MET A 463 -27.98 2.09 13.86
C MET A 463 -28.24 1.44 15.22
N GLY A 464 -28.36 0.11 15.27
CA GLY A 464 -28.73 -0.62 16.48
C GLY A 464 -30.17 -0.35 16.93
N ALA A 465 -31.07 0.02 16.01
CA ALA A 465 -32.43 0.44 16.30
C ALA A 465 -33.41 -0.03 15.22
N GLU A 466 -34.71 -0.01 15.53
CA GLU A 466 -35.78 -0.25 14.57
C GLU A 466 -35.99 0.99 13.71
N VAL A 467 -36.04 0.82 12.38
CA VAL A 467 -36.14 1.94 11.43
C VAL A 467 -37.19 1.70 10.35
N HIS A 468 -37.79 2.78 9.88
CA HIS A 468 -38.61 2.81 8.68
C HIS A 468 -38.18 4.00 7.82
N TYR A 469 -37.84 3.74 6.56
CA TYR A 469 -37.38 4.76 5.62
C TYR A 469 -38.40 4.93 4.50
N SER A 470 -38.82 6.17 4.28
CA SER A 470 -39.65 6.59 3.16
C SER A 470 -39.06 7.87 2.56
N PRO A 471 -39.21 8.16 1.26
CA PRO A 471 -38.75 9.42 0.69
C PRO A 471 -39.24 10.63 1.51
N GLY A 472 -38.30 11.45 1.98
CA GLY A 472 -38.56 12.65 2.77
C GLY A 472 -38.76 12.45 4.28
N VAL A 473 -38.80 11.21 4.79
CA VAL A 473 -38.85 10.96 6.24
C VAL A 473 -38.12 9.70 6.68
N LEU A 474 -37.34 9.83 7.75
CA LEU A 474 -36.74 8.70 8.47
C LEU A 474 -37.41 8.57 9.84
N LEU A 475 -37.95 7.40 10.12
CA LEU A 475 -38.53 7.03 11.42
C LEU A 475 -37.59 6.08 12.13
N VAL A 476 -37.26 6.38 13.38
CA VAL A 476 -36.39 5.56 14.24
C VAL A 476 -37.12 5.28 15.55
N ASN A 477 -37.27 4.00 15.87
CA ASN A 477 -37.83 3.51 17.12
C ASN A 477 -36.70 3.02 18.04
N ALA A 478 -36.47 3.76 19.13
CA ALA A 478 -35.45 3.47 20.14
C ALA A 478 -36.01 3.75 21.56
N SER A 479 -35.42 4.66 22.34
CA SER A 479 -36.01 5.16 23.59
C SER A 479 -37.23 6.07 23.37
N SER A 480 -37.35 6.63 22.17
CA SER A 480 -38.50 7.38 21.66
C SER A 480 -38.65 7.07 20.17
N ILE A 481 -39.84 7.31 19.62
CA ILE A 481 -40.07 7.24 18.18
C ILE A 481 -39.79 8.62 17.59
N THR A 482 -38.71 8.72 16.81
CA THR A 482 -38.30 9.98 16.19
C THR A 482 -38.57 9.98 14.70
N ALA A 483 -39.37 10.93 14.20
CA ALA A 483 -39.46 11.27 12.78
C ALA A 483 -38.49 12.40 12.45
N THR A 484 -37.68 12.22 11.41
CA THR A 484 -36.79 13.27 10.86
C THR A 484 -37.22 13.58 9.42
N PHE A 485 -37.76 14.77 9.19
CA PHE A 485 -38.28 15.23 7.90
C PHE A 485 -37.19 15.93 7.08
N ASP A 486 -36.92 15.44 5.87
CA ASP A 486 -35.85 15.93 4.96
C ASP A 486 -34.47 16.12 5.61
N GLY A 487 -34.18 15.44 6.73
CA GLY A 487 -32.95 15.61 7.50
C GLY A 487 -32.85 16.94 8.27
N THR A 488 -33.94 17.69 8.42
CA THR A 488 -33.94 19.06 8.98
C THR A 488 -34.72 19.16 10.30
N ILE A 489 -36.04 18.94 10.26
CA ILE A 489 -36.92 18.98 11.44
C ILE A 489 -37.02 17.58 12.03
N ALA A 490 -36.99 17.50 13.36
CA ALA A 490 -37.17 16.24 14.06
C ALA A 490 -38.20 16.33 15.18
N ILE A 491 -39.07 15.32 15.23
CA ILE A 491 -40.11 15.14 16.25
C ILE A 491 -39.85 13.83 16.96
N SER A 492 -39.57 13.89 18.26
CA SER A 492 -39.35 12.72 19.11
C SER A 492 -40.54 12.55 20.05
N VAL A 493 -41.23 11.40 19.96
CA VAL A 493 -42.38 11.07 20.81
C VAL A 493 -42.03 9.89 21.72
N SER A 494 -42.30 10.04 23.02
CA SER A 494 -42.12 8.99 24.04
C SER A 494 -43.40 8.80 24.86
N ALA A 495 -43.65 7.55 25.27
CA ALA A 495 -44.76 7.20 26.15
C ALA A 495 -44.22 6.77 27.52
N ASN A 496 -44.62 7.45 28.58
CA ASN A 496 -44.31 7.10 29.97
C ASN A 496 -45.59 7.17 30.80
N SER A 497 -45.83 6.16 31.64
CA SER A 497 -47.01 6.11 32.55
C SER A 497 -48.36 6.35 31.86
N GLY A 498 -48.52 5.90 30.60
CA GLY A 498 -49.75 6.09 29.83
C GLY A 498 -49.98 7.50 29.29
N ILE A 499 -48.91 8.29 29.14
CA ILE A 499 -48.96 9.67 28.62
C ILE A 499 -47.90 9.87 27.56
N LEU A 500 -48.25 10.57 26.49
CA LEU A 500 -47.29 10.96 25.46
C LEU A 500 -46.56 12.26 25.82
N SER A 501 -45.31 12.32 25.41
CA SER A 501 -44.46 13.50 25.46
C SER A 501 -43.86 13.71 24.07
N VAL A 502 -43.71 14.97 23.66
CA VAL A 502 -43.10 15.35 22.40
C VAL A 502 -41.97 16.35 22.62
N VAL A 503 -40.87 16.11 21.92
CA VAL A 503 -39.80 17.10 21.74
C VAL A 503 -39.70 17.44 20.27
N CYS A 504 -39.96 18.70 19.95
CA CYS A 504 -39.88 19.27 18.61
C CYS A 504 -38.53 19.97 18.46
N SER A 505 -37.75 19.67 17.42
CA SER A 505 -36.43 20.26 17.19
C SER A 505 -36.39 20.97 15.84
N LEU A 506 -36.32 22.31 15.85
CA LEU A 506 -36.39 23.14 14.64
C LEU A 506 -35.02 23.73 14.25
N PRO A 507 -34.67 23.73 12.96
CA PRO A 507 -33.50 24.45 12.47
C PRO A 507 -33.75 25.97 12.43
N ASN A 508 -32.68 26.76 12.56
CA ASN A 508 -32.70 28.23 12.60
C ASN A 508 -33.39 28.93 11.41
N GLN A 509 -33.59 28.23 10.29
CA GLN A 509 -34.31 28.76 9.12
C GLN A 509 -35.77 29.14 9.40
N TYR A 510 -36.40 28.56 10.43
CA TYR A 510 -37.78 28.85 10.83
C TYR A 510 -37.91 29.97 11.86
N ARG A 511 -36.79 30.59 12.28
CA ARG A 511 -36.80 31.73 13.20
C ARG A 511 -37.64 32.87 12.62
N ASN A 512 -38.43 33.53 13.45
CA ASN A 512 -39.44 34.54 13.12
C ASN A 512 -40.62 34.03 12.27
N GLY A 513 -40.70 32.72 12.00
CA GLY A 513 -41.72 32.09 11.16
C GLY A 513 -42.62 31.13 11.92
N THR A 514 -42.66 31.19 13.26
CA THR A 514 -43.44 30.26 14.09
C THR A 514 -44.61 30.92 14.80
N LYS A 515 -45.68 30.14 15.02
CA LYS A 515 -46.85 30.48 15.84
C LYS A 515 -47.43 29.21 16.47
N GLY A 516 -48.26 29.36 17.50
CA GLY A 516 -48.94 28.24 18.17
C GLY A 516 -48.60 28.20 19.66
N LEU A 517 -48.98 27.13 20.35
CA LEU A 517 -48.67 26.96 21.77
C LEU A 517 -47.16 26.85 22.05
N LEU A 518 -46.32 26.52 21.07
CA LEU A 518 -44.86 26.55 21.20
C LEU A 518 -44.22 27.94 20.96
N GLY A 519 -45.05 28.98 20.80
CA GLY A 519 -44.61 30.37 20.83
C GLY A 519 -44.14 30.97 19.49
N VAL A 520 -43.79 32.25 19.54
CA VAL A 520 -43.22 33.01 18.43
C VAL A 520 -41.71 32.98 18.61
N TRP A 521 -40.99 32.37 17.69
CA TRP A 521 -39.58 32.09 17.89
C TRP A 521 -38.70 33.24 17.37
N ASP A 522 -38.39 34.18 18.25
CA ASP A 522 -37.59 35.37 17.92
C ASP A 522 -36.60 35.80 19.02
N HIS A 523 -36.35 34.91 20.00
CA HIS A 523 -35.53 35.12 21.20
C HIS A 523 -36.15 36.05 22.24
N ASN A 524 -37.46 36.28 22.18
CA ASN A 524 -38.19 37.05 23.16
C ASN A 524 -39.35 36.24 23.78
N PRO A 525 -39.16 35.65 24.98
CA PRO A 525 -40.25 34.89 25.60
C PRO A 525 -41.46 35.75 25.99
N ALA A 526 -41.38 37.09 25.96
CA ALA A 526 -42.45 37.98 26.42
C ALA A 526 -43.67 38.04 25.49
N ASP A 527 -43.54 37.65 24.22
CA ASP A 527 -44.63 37.68 23.23
C ASP A 527 -45.12 36.28 22.82
N ASP A 528 -44.55 35.23 23.42
CA ASP A 528 -44.86 33.82 23.15
C ASP A 528 -46.35 33.47 23.35
N PHE A 529 -47.07 34.21 24.20
CA PHE A 529 -48.53 34.08 24.36
C PHE A 529 -49.32 34.86 23.29
N GLN A 530 -48.91 34.74 22.03
CA GLN A 530 -49.61 35.31 20.89
C GLN A 530 -50.75 34.40 20.42
N MET A 531 -51.96 34.94 20.33
CA MET A 531 -53.16 34.27 19.80
C MET A 531 -53.15 34.23 18.26
N PRO A 532 -53.99 33.39 17.61
CA PRO A 532 -54.06 33.32 16.14
C PRO A 532 -54.39 34.65 15.43
N ASN A 533 -55.09 35.57 16.11
CA ASN A 533 -55.44 36.89 15.60
C ASN A 533 -54.27 37.91 15.69
N GLY A 534 -53.14 37.53 16.29
CA GLY A 534 -51.95 38.38 16.48
C GLY A 534 -51.91 39.17 17.79
N THR A 535 -52.91 39.11 18.66
CA THR A 535 -52.86 39.75 19.99
C THR A 535 -52.15 38.85 21.00
N SER A 536 -51.42 39.42 21.95
CA SER A 536 -50.73 38.66 23.01
C SER A 536 -51.21 39.05 24.41
N ILE A 537 -51.11 38.12 25.36
CA ILE A 537 -51.25 38.39 26.81
C ILE A 537 -49.88 38.44 27.50
N PRO A 538 -49.73 39.14 28.64
CA PRO A 538 -48.49 39.15 29.41
C PRO A 538 -48.08 37.76 29.93
N VAL A 539 -46.79 37.47 29.98
CA VAL A 539 -46.27 36.18 30.51
C VAL A 539 -46.52 35.96 32.01
N ASN A 540 -46.86 37.01 32.75
CA ASN A 540 -47.22 36.95 34.17
C ASN A 540 -48.75 36.90 34.42
N SER A 541 -49.53 36.63 33.38
CA SER A 541 -50.97 36.40 33.45
C SER A 541 -51.36 35.25 34.39
N SER A 542 -52.62 35.24 34.83
CA SER A 542 -53.14 34.18 35.70
C SER A 542 -53.27 32.84 34.96
N GLU A 543 -53.38 31.73 35.69
CA GLU A 543 -53.51 30.40 35.09
C GLU A 543 -54.80 30.28 34.25
N GLU A 544 -55.87 30.97 34.66
CA GLU A 544 -57.14 31.09 33.93
C GLU A 544 -57.01 31.87 32.62
N GLU A 545 -56.24 32.97 32.62
CA GLU A 545 -55.96 33.76 31.43
C GLU A 545 -55.10 32.97 30.43
N ILE A 546 -54.08 32.26 30.93
CA ILE A 546 -53.23 31.38 30.11
C ILE A 546 -54.05 30.21 29.53
N PHE A 547 -54.97 29.63 30.31
CA PHE A 547 -55.90 28.62 29.81
C PHE A 547 -56.80 29.17 28.71
N SER A 548 -57.37 30.37 28.90
CA SER A 548 -58.19 31.04 27.89
C SER A 548 -57.40 31.32 26.60
N TYR A 549 -56.14 31.75 26.73
CA TYR A 549 -55.20 31.87 25.62
C TYR A 549 -55.01 30.54 24.89
N GLY A 550 -54.72 29.45 25.61
CA GLY A 550 -54.47 28.16 24.98
C GLY A 550 -55.68 27.60 24.24
N MET A 551 -56.89 27.87 24.74
CA MET A 551 -58.14 27.49 24.07
C MET A 551 -58.33 28.19 22.70
N THR A 552 -57.69 29.33 22.45
CA THR A 552 -57.72 29.98 21.13
C THR A 552 -57.01 29.19 20.03
N TRP A 553 -56.15 28.24 20.40
CA TRP A 553 -55.38 27.38 19.50
C TRP A 553 -56.06 26.02 19.22
N ALA A 554 -57.34 25.86 19.58
CA ALA A 554 -58.10 24.66 19.26
C ALA A 554 -58.15 24.41 17.74
N VAL A 555 -57.96 23.16 17.32
CA VAL A 555 -57.98 22.75 15.92
C VAL A 555 -59.43 22.80 15.40
N GLY A 556 -59.64 23.60 14.35
CA GLY A 556 -60.90 23.67 13.60
C GLY A 556 -60.99 22.59 12.51
N GLU A 557 -61.44 22.97 11.30
CA GLU A 557 -61.66 22.03 10.18
C GLU A 557 -60.39 21.41 9.59
N ARG A 558 -59.19 21.86 9.98
CA ARG A 558 -57.89 21.43 9.43
C ARG A 558 -57.13 20.48 10.37
N SER A 559 -57.79 19.40 10.79
CA SER A 559 -57.17 18.36 11.63
C SER A 559 -56.21 17.48 10.81
N LEU A 560 -55.05 17.16 11.39
CA LEU A 560 -54.07 16.23 10.80
C LEU A 560 -54.31 14.78 11.20
N PHE A 561 -55.14 14.53 12.21
CA PHE A 561 -55.41 13.19 12.73
C PHE A 561 -56.29 12.38 11.76
N ALA A 562 -55.99 11.10 11.57
CA ALA A 562 -56.77 10.17 10.75
C ALA A 562 -58.24 10.10 11.20
N GLN A 563 -58.50 10.28 12.50
CA GLN A 563 -59.82 10.37 13.09
C GLN A 563 -59.97 11.70 13.86
N PRO A 564 -60.51 12.76 13.25
CA PRO A 564 -60.75 14.04 13.90
C PRO A 564 -61.79 13.94 15.04
N LEU A 565 -61.63 14.72 16.10
CA LEU A 565 -62.66 14.85 17.14
C LEU A 565 -63.88 15.65 16.64
N ALA A 566 -65.08 15.28 17.07
CA ALA A 566 -66.31 15.98 16.73
C ALA A 566 -66.52 17.21 17.61
N THR A 567 -66.21 18.41 17.08
CA THR A 567 -66.34 19.74 17.74
C THR A 567 -65.54 19.93 19.05
N PRO A 568 -64.99 21.13 19.33
CA PRO A 568 -64.24 21.36 20.57
C PRO A 568 -65.11 21.21 21.82
N VAL A 569 -64.62 20.50 22.85
CA VAL A 569 -65.30 20.39 24.15
C VAL A 569 -65.12 21.70 24.91
N GLN A 570 -66.07 22.63 24.77
CA GLN A 570 -65.98 23.96 25.40
C GLN A 570 -66.33 23.97 26.90
N ASN A 571 -66.92 22.89 27.43
CA ASN A 571 -67.44 22.84 28.82
C ASN A 571 -66.44 22.27 29.84
N PHE A 572 -65.18 22.05 29.46
CA PHE A 572 -64.15 21.55 30.37
C PHE A 572 -63.35 22.72 30.96
N THR A 573 -63.18 22.74 32.28
CA THR A 573 -62.31 23.69 32.98
C THR A 573 -61.41 22.90 33.93
N PRO A 574 -60.07 23.02 33.82
CA PRO A 574 -59.17 22.28 34.67
C PRO A 574 -59.10 22.87 36.08
N ILE A 575 -58.58 22.08 37.03
CA ILE A 575 -58.24 22.59 38.34
C ILE A 575 -56.87 23.29 38.30
N PHE A 576 -56.81 24.56 38.67
CA PHE A 576 -55.58 25.36 38.61
C PHE A 576 -54.67 25.12 39.84
N LEU A 577 -53.35 25.24 39.67
CA LEU A 577 -52.37 25.00 40.75
C LEU A 577 -52.57 25.97 41.91
N SER A 578 -52.89 27.22 41.60
CA SER A 578 -53.25 28.27 42.57
C SER A 578 -54.41 27.85 43.47
N ARG A 579 -55.43 27.19 42.90
CA ARG A 579 -56.58 26.65 43.65
C ARG A 579 -56.20 25.42 44.47
N LEU A 580 -55.47 24.45 43.89
CA LEU A 580 -54.96 23.27 44.61
C LEU A 580 -54.15 23.66 45.85
N ARG A 581 -53.33 24.71 45.71
CA ARG A 581 -52.55 25.27 46.81
C ARG A 581 -53.43 25.90 47.89
N GLN A 582 -54.45 26.68 47.52
CA GLN A 582 -55.39 27.28 48.47
C GLN A 582 -56.22 26.24 49.22
N GLU A 583 -56.60 25.15 48.54
CA GLU A 583 -57.39 24.07 49.15
C GLU A 583 -56.59 23.28 50.18
N ASN A 584 -55.28 23.05 49.96
CA ASN A 584 -54.43 22.33 50.91
C ASN A 584 -52.94 22.72 50.84
N GLU A 585 -52.55 23.81 51.50
CA GLU A 585 -51.16 24.30 51.52
C GLU A 585 -50.17 23.26 52.09
N SER A 586 -50.58 22.45 53.08
CA SER A 586 -49.69 21.45 53.68
C SER A 586 -49.31 20.34 52.70
N GLN A 587 -50.28 19.88 51.89
CA GLN A 587 -50.06 18.89 50.84
C GLN A 587 -49.25 19.49 49.69
N TYR A 588 -49.48 20.76 49.35
CA TYR A 588 -48.67 21.49 48.38
C TYR A 588 -47.19 21.54 48.78
N GLN A 589 -46.89 21.90 50.03
CA GLN A 589 -45.50 21.95 50.51
C GLN A 589 -44.84 20.56 50.53
N LEU A 590 -45.60 19.51 50.86
CA LEU A 590 -45.12 18.13 50.76
C LEU A 590 -44.78 17.77 49.31
N ALA A 591 -45.68 18.04 48.36
CA ALA A 591 -45.43 17.81 46.94
C ALA A 591 -44.22 18.62 46.43
N ALA A 592 -44.13 19.91 46.78
CA ALA A 592 -43.01 20.78 46.41
C ALA A 592 -41.65 20.25 46.92
N SER A 593 -41.64 19.68 48.13
CA SER A 593 -40.43 19.04 48.67
C SER A 593 -40.01 17.79 47.88
N GLN A 594 -40.97 16.94 47.50
CA GLN A 594 -40.70 15.73 46.70
C GLN A 594 -40.26 16.08 45.28
N CYS A 595 -40.89 17.09 44.68
CA CYS A 595 -40.64 17.59 43.33
C CYS A 595 -39.42 18.53 43.23
N ARG A 596 -38.63 18.70 44.29
CA ARG A 596 -37.49 19.64 44.35
C ARG A 596 -37.84 21.05 43.85
N GLY A 597 -39.08 21.49 44.07
CA GLY A 597 -39.59 22.79 43.62
C GLY A 597 -40.01 22.90 42.15
N SER A 598 -40.01 21.83 41.34
CA SER A 598 -40.59 21.86 39.97
C SER A 598 -42.11 22.05 40.06
N ARG A 599 -42.62 23.12 39.42
CA ARG A 599 -44.05 23.45 39.44
C ARG A 599 -44.88 22.43 38.66
N GLU A 600 -44.31 21.90 37.60
CA GLU A 600 -44.85 20.87 36.73
C GLU A 600 -45.14 19.61 37.56
N CYS A 601 -44.10 19.02 38.15
CA CYS A 601 -44.24 17.85 39.02
C CYS A 601 -45.24 18.03 40.17
N VAL A 602 -45.27 19.22 40.79
CA VAL A 602 -46.21 19.52 41.88
C VAL A 602 -47.64 19.54 41.37
N TYR A 603 -47.87 20.10 40.19
CA TYR A 603 -49.19 20.15 39.58
C TYR A 603 -49.72 18.74 39.32
N ASP A 604 -49.00 17.87 38.61
CA ASP A 604 -49.43 16.50 38.27
C ASP A 604 -49.72 15.68 39.52
N MET A 605 -48.85 15.81 40.53
CA MET A 605 -48.97 15.07 41.78
C MET A 605 -50.26 15.43 42.53
N LEU A 606 -50.63 16.71 42.51
CA LEU A 606 -51.82 17.21 43.20
C LEU A 606 -53.10 17.06 42.37
N SER A 607 -53.02 17.29 41.06
CA SER A 607 -54.16 17.26 40.13
C SER A 607 -54.67 15.83 39.91
N THR A 608 -53.75 14.85 39.88
CA THR A 608 -54.08 13.43 39.65
C THR A 608 -54.10 12.59 40.93
N GLY A 609 -53.41 13.04 41.99
CA GLY A 609 -53.19 12.25 43.20
C GLY A 609 -52.14 11.14 43.03
N ASP A 610 -51.39 11.13 41.92
CA ASP A 610 -50.37 10.13 41.61
C ASP A 610 -48.94 10.69 41.74
N VAL A 611 -48.24 10.23 42.77
CA VAL A 611 -46.83 10.60 43.05
C VAL A 611 -45.89 10.09 41.97
N THR A 612 -46.15 8.90 41.41
CA THR A 612 -45.28 8.30 40.39
C THR A 612 -45.35 9.11 39.11
N LEU A 613 -46.54 9.58 38.74
CA LEU A 613 -46.73 10.46 37.60
C LEU A 613 -45.97 11.79 37.77
N GLY A 614 -46.13 12.48 38.91
CA GLY A 614 -45.42 13.74 39.15
C GLY A 614 -43.89 13.59 39.09
N LEU A 615 -43.33 12.52 39.68
CA LEU A 615 -41.88 12.26 39.60
C LEU A 615 -41.41 11.91 38.19
N ALA A 616 -42.24 11.27 37.35
CA ALA A 616 -41.93 11.05 35.94
C ALA A 616 -41.87 12.39 35.18
N THR A 617 -42.80 13.31 35.46
CA THR A 617 -42.81 14.68 34.91
C THR A 617 -41.56 15.45 35.31
N GLN A 618 -41.09 15.33 36.57
CA GLN A 618 -39.83 15.91 37.00
C GLN A 618 -38.63 15.41 36.17
N SER A 619 -38.55 14.10 35.91
CA SER A 619 -37.48 13.53 35.10
C SER A 619 -37.47 14.10 33.68
N LEU A 620 -38.64 14.30 33.07
CA LEU A 620 -38.75 14.89 31.73
C LEU A 620 -38.28 16.36 31.71
N VAL A 621 -38.62 17.14 32.74
CA VAL A 621 -38.14 18.53 32.89
C VAL A 621 -36.61 18.55 33.00
N GLU A 622 -36.03 17.71 33.85
CA GLU A 622 -34.57 17.63 34.05
C GLU A 622 -33.85 17.20 32.77
N ASP A 623 -34.37 16.17 32.07
CA ASP A 623 -33.80 15.68 30.81
C ASP A 623 -33.85 16.75 29.71
N PHE A 624 -34.95 17.49 29.60
CA PHE A 624 -35.07 18.59 28.63
C PHE A 624 -34.07 19.72 28.90
N GLN A 625 -33.90 20.12 30.17
CA GLN A 625 -32.92 21.15 30.54
C GLN A 625 -31.47 20.68 30.31
N GLN A 626 -31.16 19.42 30.61
CA GLN A 626 -29.86 18.83 30.31
C GLN A 626 -29.59 18.83 28.80
N LYS A 627 -30.58 18.43 27.99
CA LYS A 627 -30.50 18.45 26.53
C LYS A 627 -30.23 19.84 25.99
N LYS A 628 -30.99 20.86 26.42
CA LYS A 628 -30.80 22.27 26.03
C LYS A 628 -29.40 22.76 26.40
N THR A 629 -28.94 22.47 27.61
CA THR A 629 -27.61 22.91 28.06
C THR A 629 -26.49 22.22 27.29
N ALA A 630 -26.62 20.92 26.99
CA ALA A 630 -25.63 20.15 26.23
C ALA A 630 -25.54 20.55 24.74
N LEU A 631 -26.68 20.80 24.09
CA LEU A 631 -26.70 21.30 22.70
C LEU A 631 -26.03 22.67 22.56
N ASN A 632 -26.19 23.53 23.56
CA ASN A 632 -25.60 24.88 23.59
C ASN A 632 -24.15 24.93 24.11
N ALA A 633 -23.53 23.77 24.38
CA ALA A 633 -22.15 23.70 24.86
C ALA A 633 -21.15 23.55 23.71
N PHE A 634 -20.59 24.67 23.25
CA PHE A 634 -19.58 24.70 22.20
C PHE A 634 -18.15 24.65 22.76
N PRO A 635 -17.23 23.90 22.11
CA PRO A 635 -15.81 23.94 22.43
C PRO A 635 -15.17 25.26 21.97
N PRO A 636 -13.95 25.58 22.45
CA PRO A 636 -13.15 26.67 21.90
C PRO A 636 -12.91 26.54 20.38
N VAL A 637 -12.53 27.62 19.72
CA VAL A 637 -12.13 27.59 18.30
C VAL A 637 -10.62 27.73 18.20
N ILE A 638 -9.93 26.74 17.61
CA ILE A 638 -8.48 26.79 17.34
C ILE A 638 -8.25 27.37 15.95
N THR A 639 -7.40 28.39 15.84
CA THR A 639 -6.99 29.00 14.57
C THR A 639 -5.48 28.89 14.35
N GLY A 640 -5.10 28.50 13.14
CA GLY A 640 -3.71 28.32 12.70
C GLY A 640 -3.60 27.32 11.54
N ASP A 641 -2.50 27.39 10.79
CA ASP A 641 -2.21 26.45 9.71
C ASP A 641 -1.89 25.06 10.29
N PRO A 642 -2.64 24.00 9.95
CA PRO A 642 -2.38 22.66 10.46
C PRO A 642 -1.16 21.97 9.82
N SER A 643 -0.53 22.58 8.83
CA SER A 643 0.62 22.01 8.11
C SER A 643 1.93 22.68 8.54
N LEU A 644 2.92 21.84 8.85
CA LEU A 644 4.28 22.28 9.15
C LEU A 644 5.26 21.63 8.19
N THR A 645 6.19 22.42 7.67
CA THR A 645 7.24 21.96 6.77
C THR A 645 8.58 22.39 7.33
N ALA A 646 9.55 21.48 7.38
CA ALA A 646 10.90 21.75 7.89
C ALA A 646 11.97 21.01 7.08
N PHE A 647 13.15 21.62 6.95
CA PHE A 647 14.38 20.91 6.59
C PHE A 647 14.94 20.16 7.80
N ARG A 648 15.69 19.08 7.58
CA ARG A 648 16.32 18.32 8.66
C ARG A 648 17.10 19.24 9.59
N THR A 649 16.94 19.06 10.91
CA THR A 649 17.54 19.89 11.98
C THR A 649 17.15 21.37 11.99
N GLU A 650 16.28 21.82 11.08
CA GLU A 650 15.75 23.18 11.08
C GLU A 650 14.65 23.30 12.13
N ARG A 651 14.75 24.30 12.98
CA ARG A 651 13.74 24.60 13.98
C ARG A 651 12.64 25.47 13.38
N VAL A 652 11.41 24.97 13.38
CA VAL A 652 10.22 25.67 12.92
C VAL A 652 9.32 25.99 14.10
N THR A 653 8.90 27.25 14.21
CA THR A 653 7.97 27.70 15.24
C THR A 653 6.68 28.24 14.60
N ARG A 654 5.54 27.88 15.20
CA ARG A 654 4.20 28.33 14.79
C ARG A 654 3.37 28.70 16.01
N GLN A 655 2.69 29.83 15.93
CA GLN A 655 1.78 30.31 16.97
C GLN A 655 0.35 29.99 16.59
N TYR A 656 -0.32 29.19 17.41
CA TYR A 656 -1.75 28.92 17.32
C TYR A 656 -2.51 29.83 18.29
N ARG A 657 -3.76 30.13 17.97
CA ARG A 657 -4.65 30.90 18.84
C ARG A 657 -5.89 30.06 19.14
N ALA A 658 -6.42 30.20 20.34
CA ALA A 658 -7.68 29.59 20.70
C ALA A 658 -8.60 30.65 21.31
N GLU A 659 -9.83 30.72 20.83
CA GLU A 659 -10.83 31.70 21.28
C GLU A 659 -11.79 31.06 22.28
N GLY A 660 -11.98 31.74 23.43
CA GLY A 660 -12.93 31.35 24.46
C GLY A 660 -12.49 31.76 25.88
N PRO A 661 -13.40 31.76 26.85
CA PRO A 661 -13.11 32.17 28.22
C PRO A 661 -12.17 31.16 28.95
N GLY A 662 -10.99 31.65 29.31
CA GLY A 662 -9.99 30.88 30.09
C GLY A 662 -9.43 29.68 29.33
N VAL A 663 -9.28 29.80 28.01
CA VAL A 663 -8.79 28.70 27.16
C VAL A 663 -7.27 28.59 27.23
N LEU A 664 -6.79 27.37 27.44
CA LEU A 664 -5.38 27.02 27.39
C LEU A 664 -5.16 25.81 26.47
N PHE A 665 -3.99 25.74 25.85
CA PHE A 665 -3.57 24.55 25.13
C PHE A 665 -3.00 23.51 26.09
N VAL A 666 -3.25 22.22 25.82
CA VAL A 666 -2.62 21.13 26.57
C VAL A 666 -1.14 21.07 26.15
N PRO A 667 -0.20 21.27 27.08
CA PRO A 667 1.21 21.28 26.73
C PRO A 667 1.70 19.88 26.37
N HIS A 668 2.64 19.81 25.43
CA HIS A 668 3.26 18.56 25.00
C HIS A 668 4.75 18.80 24.80
N ILE A 669 5.60 18.01 25.47
CA ILE A 669 7.06 18.16 25.40
C ILE A 669 7.67 16.82 25.01
N SER A 670 8.42 16.84 23.91
CA SER A 670 9.22 15.72 23.41
C SER A 670 10.56 16.25 22.87
N PRO A 671 11.55 15.39 22.56
CA PRO A 671 12.85 15.83 22.08
C PRO A 671 12.83 16.65 20.79
N GLU A 672 11.84 16.42 19.92
CA GLU A 672 11.71 17.09 18.62
C GLU A 672 10.55 18.09 18.57
N LEU A 673 9.60 18.03 19.51
CA LEU A 673 8.38 18.84 19.46
C LEU A 673 8.00 19.35 20.85
N ASN A 674 7.78 20.66 20.93
CA ASN A 674 7.30 21.34 22.13
C ASN A 674 6.05 22.17 21.80
N ILE A 675 4.99 22.00 22.58
CA ILE A 675 3.76 22.78 22.54
C ILE A 675 3.57 23.38 23.93
N SER A 676 3.53 24.71 24.00
CA SER A 676 3.28 25.45 25.24
C SER A 676 1.79 25.72 25.46
N GLU A 677 1.44 26.08 26.70
CA GLU A 677 0.06 26.41 27.09
C GLU A 677 -0.51 27.64 26.37
N ASN A 678 0.37 28.57 25.96
CA ASN A 678 -0.01 29.75 25.18
C ASN A 678 -0.15 29.47 23.66
N GLY A 679 0.00 28.21 23.22
CA GLY A 679 -0.19 27.81 21.82
C GLY A 679 1.03 27.98 20.92
N MET A 680 2.22 28.21 21.46
CA MET A 680 3.46 28.21 20.69
C MET A 680 3.94 26.77 20.48
N LEU A 681 3.94 26.32 19.23
CA LEU A 681 4.47 25.03 18.80
C LEU A 681 5.85 25.24 18.19
N THR A 682 6.84 24.49 18.67
CA THR A 682 8.20 24.43 18.11
C THR A 682 8.52 23.00 17.72
N TRP A 683 8.89 22.78 16.46
CA TRP A 683 9.28 21.49 15.91
C TRP A 683 10.70 21.57 15.34
N GLU A 684 11.57 20.66 15.77
CA GLU A 684 12.95 20.52 15.31
C GLU A 684 13.21 19.03 15.01
N PRO A 685 13.01 18.58 13.77
CA PRO A 685 13.11 17.17 13.41
C PRO A 685 14.56 16.68 13.44
N ARG A 686 14.80 15.56 14.14
CA ARG A 686 16.13 14.92 14.26
C ARG A 686 16.20 13.58 13.52
N GLY A 687 15.06 12.99 13.17
CA GLY A 687 15.00 11.78 12.37
C GLY A 687 13.70 11.63 11.58
N THR A 688 13.52 10.44 10.98
CA THR A 688 12.34 10.08 10.19
C THR A 688 11.39 9.16 10.96
N ALA A 689 11.42 9.23 12.29
CA ALA A 689 10.54 8.41 13.14
C ALA A 689 9.07 8.85 12.95
N PRO A 690 8.09 7.92 12.97
CA PRO A 690 6.69 8.27 12.83
C PRO A 690 6.23 9.28 13.89
N LEU A 691 5.55 10.34 13.48
CA LEU A 691 5.06 11.42 14.35
C LEU A 691 3.58 11.68 14.08
N SER A 692 2.75 11.65 15.13
CA SER A 692 1.31 11.93 15.08
C SER A 692 0.90 12.82 16.24
N VAL A 693 0.53 14.07 15.95
CA VAL A 693 0.21 15.07 16.97
C VAL A 693 -1.14 15.72 16.66
N THR A 694 -1.91 15.95 17.72
CA THR A 694 -3.16 16.71 17.65
C THR A 694 -3.10 17.80 18.71
N LEU A 695 -3.26 19.07 18.31
CA LEU A 695 -3.42 20.15 19.27
C LEU A 695 -4.74 20.02 19.99
N GLN A 696 -4.74 20.28 21.30
CA GLN A 696 -5.93 20.27 22.12
C GLN A 696 -6.03 21.59 22.89
N ALA A 697 -7.16 22.28 22.76
CA ALA A 697 -7.48 23.47 23.54
C ALA A 697 -8.64 23.18 24.50
N VAL A 698 -8.47 23.55 25.77
CA VAL A 698 -9.41 23.27 26.85
C VAL A 698 -9.89 24.58 27.46
N GLY A 699 -11.20 24.75 27.57
CA GLY A 699 -11.82 25.90 28.24
C GLY A 699 -12.21 25.61 29.70
N SER A 700 -12.67 26.65 30.38
CA SER A 700 -13.03 26.61 31.81
C SER A 700 -14.30 25.79 32.13
N ARG A 701 -15.18 25.50 31.15
CA ARG A 701 -16.30 24.54 31.24
C ARG A 701 -16.61 23.93 29.86
N ARG A 702 -16.75 22.59 29.79
CA ARG A 702 -17.24 21.78 28.63
C ARG A 702 -16.27 21.70 27.41
N PRO A 703 -16.60 20.93 26.33
CA PRO A 703 -15.66 20.04 25.63
C PRO A 703 -14.44 20.75 25.02
N SER A 704 -13.32 20.02 24.90
CA SER A 704 -12.12 20.54 24.25
C SER A 704 -12.27 20.65 22.73
N ALA A 705 -11.45 21.48 22.11
CA ALA A 705 -11.27 21.52 20.67
C ALA A 705 -10.02 20.73 20.27
N LEU A 706 -10.05 20.08 19.10
CA LEU A 706 -8.93 19.33 18.55
C LEU A 706 -8.57 19.85 17.16
N LEU A 707 -7.26 19.96 16.86
CA LEU A 707 -6.75 20.25 15.52
C LEU A 707 -5.66 19.22 15.16
N GLN A 708 -5.91 18.42 14.13
CA GLN A 708 -4.95 17.42 13.68
C GLN A 708 -3.86 18.07 12.82
N LEU A 709 -2.60 17.92 13.24
CA LEU A 709 -1.46 18.49 12.54
C LEU A 709 -0.91 17.52 11.49
N SER A 710 -0.27 18.08 10.48
CA SER A 710 0.47 17.38 9.44
C SER A 710 1.88 17.93 9.33
N PHE A 711 2.85 17.04 9.19
CA PHE A 711 4.27 17.40 9.17
C PHE A 711 4.89 16.91 7.87
N THR A 712 5.65 17.77 7.20
CA THR A 712 6.40 17.44 6.00
C THR A 712 7.88 17.71 6.24
N LEU A 713 8.67 16.65 6.27
CA LEU A 713 10.11 16.71 6.52
C LEU A 713 10.88 16.56 5.21
N CYS A 714 11.79 17.51 4.98
CA CYS A 714 12.81 17.44 3.94
C CYS A 714 14.11 16.89 4.54
N SER A 715 14.45 15.65 4.22
CA SER A 715 15.66 14.97 4.70
C SER A 715 16.82 14.93 3.70
N CYS A 716 16.68 15.60 2.55
CA CYS A 716 17.71 15.66 1.50
C CYS A 716 19.00 16.31 1.99
N ARG A 717 20.03 16.28 1.14
CA ARG A 717 21.35 16.85 1.49
C ARG A 717 21.28 18.37 1.58
N ARG A 718 20.57 19.00 0.63
CA ARG A 718 20.28 20.44 0.61
C ARG A 718 18.76 20.67 0.59
N SER A 719 18.29 21.79 1.12
CA SER A 719 16.86 22.12 1.13
C SER A 719 16.27 22.30 -0.26
N GLN A 720 17.06 22.81 -1.20
CA GLN A 720 16.66 23.08 -2.59
C GLN A 720 16.36 21.78 -3.39
N GLU A 721 16.92 20.66 -2.94
CA GLU A 721 16.75 19.34 -3.56
C GLU A 721 15.39 18.72 -3.22
N CYS A 722 14.60 19.29 -2.29
CA CYS A 722 13.33 18.71 -1.89
C CYS A 722 12.19 19.00 -2.85
N ASP A 723 11.52 17.94 -3.29
CA ASP A 723 10.27 17.99 -4.01
C ASP A 723 9.10 17.76 -3.05
N TYR A 724 8.52 18.87 -2.56
CA TYR A 724 7.36 18.83 -1.68
C TYR A 724 6.05 18.42 -2.40
N SER A 725 6.07 18.29 -3.72
CA SER A 725 4.91 17.82 -4.50
C SER A 725 4.81 16.28 -4.55
N ASP A 726 5.93 15.57 -4.35
CA ASP A 726 5.94 14.11 -4.19
C ASP A 726 6.38 13.74 -2.77
N THR A 727 5.41 13.35 -1.95
CA THR A 727 5.64 12.96 -0.56
C THR A 727 5.18 11.52 -0.29
N ALA A 728 5.76 10.91 0.72
CA ALA A 728 5.38 9.58 1.20
C ALA A 728 5.06 9.61 2.70
N THR A 729 3.97 8.97 3.09
CA THR A 729 3.55 8.89 4.51
C THR A 729 4.41 7.89 5.27
N VAL A 730 4.95 8.30 6.42
CA VAL A 730 5.78 7.42 7.27
C VAL A 730 4.89 6.59 8.18
N ALA A 731 4.86 5.27 7.98
CA ALA A 731 4.17 4.27 8.82
C ALA A 731 2.71 4.63 9.20
N GLY A 732 1.98 5.31 8.31
CA GLY A 732 0.60 5.75 8.56
C GLY A 732 0.45 6.85 9.62
N SER A 733 1.53 7.56 9.95
CA SER A 733 1.53 8.72 10.86
C SER A 733 1.18 10.03 10.15
N SER A 734 1.19 11.15 10.89
CA SER A 734 1.03 12.50 10.30
C SER A 734 2.32 13.06 9.67
N LEU A 735 3.43 12.34 9.77
CA LEU A 735 4.71 12.70 9.15
C LEU A 735 4.78 12.20 7.70
N GLN A 736 5.14 13.11 6.82
CA GLN A 736 5.39 12.90 5.40
C GLN A 736 6.86 13.21 5.09
N LEU A 737 7.50 12.41 4.26
CA LEU A 737 8.84 12.68 3.74
C LEU A 737 8.72 13.22 2.31
N ALA A 738 9.34 14.37 2.04
CA ALA A 738 9.50 14.89 0.69
C ALA A 738 10.53 14.05 -0.09
N ALA A 739 10.25 13.78 -1.36
CA ALA A 739 11.21 13.16 -2.26
C ALA A 739 12.39 14.11 -2.52
N CYS A 740 13.56 13.54 -2.81
CA CYS A 740 14.75 14.30 -3.17
C CYS A 740 15.00 14.27 -4.67
N ARG A 741 15.43 15.40 -5.23
CA ARG A 741 15.98 15.59 -6.56
C ARG A 741 17.43 16.01 -6.40
N CYS A 742 18.35 15.10 -6.68
CA CYS A 742 19.76 15.26 -6.35
C CYS A 742 20.51 15.96 -7.47
N ASP A 743 21.30 16.97 -7.11
CA ASP A 743 22.23 17.64 -8.01
C ASP A 743 23.61 16.96 -8.00
N ASP A 744 24.49 17.35 -8.92
CA ASP A 744 25.91 16.98 -8.94
C ASP A 744 26.17 15.47 -8.99
N GLY A 745 25.24 14.66 -9.52
CA GLY A 745 25.36 13.20 -9.65
C GLY A 745 25.21 12.42 -8.33
N TYR A 746 24.76 13.06 -7.25
CA TYR A 746 24.45 12.38 -6.00
C TYR A 746 23.22 11.47 -6.15
N SER A 747 23.16 10.42 -5.34
CA SER A 747 22.08 9.44 -5.39
C SER A 747 21.64 8.97 -4.00
N GLY A 748 20.63 8.09 -3.98
CA GLY A 748 19.99 7.62 -2.77
C GLY A 748 18.75 8.41 -2.37
N PRO A 749 17.95 7.88 -1.44
CA PRO A 749 16.67 8.46 -1.03
C PRO A 749 16.80 9.87 -0.43
N PHE A 750 17.98 10.25 0.07
CA PHE A 750 18.27 11.53 0.70
C PHE A 750 19.46 12.28 0.07
N CYS A 751 19.85 11.92 -1.17
CA CYS A 751 21.06 12.44 -1.83
C CYS A 751 22.33 12.26 -1.00
N GLN A 752 22.40 11.18 -0.22
CA GLN A 752 23.50 10.90 0.69
C GLN A 752 24.67 10.17 0.02
N HIS A 753 24.44 9.52 -1.11
CA HIS A 753 25.47 8.78 -1.82
C HIS A 753 26.15 9.71 -2.84
N PRO A 754 27.47 9.90 -2.76
CA PRO A 754 28.21 10.67 -3.76
C PRO A 754 28.15 9.98 -5.14
N PRO A 755 28.51 10.71 -6.21
CA PRO A 755 28.72 10.10 -7.53
C PRO A 755 29.67 8.91 -7.42
N ASP A 756 29.25 7.76 -7.94
CA ASP A 756 30.05 6.55 -8.00
C ASP A 756 30.53 6.34 -9.44
N PRO A 757 31.83 6.51 -9.73
CA PRO A 757 32.41 6.28 -11.05
C PRO A 757 32.16 4.85 -11.58
N CYS A 758 31.92 3.88 -10.68
CA CYS A 758 31.66 2.48 -11.00
C CYS A 758 30.18 2.13 -11.20
N ALA A 759 29.25 3.06 -10.92
CA ALA A 759 27.81 2.79 -11.01
C ALA A 759 27.33 2.43 -12.43
N GLN A 760 28.06 2.87 -13.45
CA GLN A 760 27.76 2.60 -14.86
C GLN A 760 28.39 1.28 -15.38
N GLY A 761 29.12 0.55 -14.53
CA GLY A 761 29.81 -0.69 -14.94
C GLY A 761 31.02 -0.43 -15.83
N CYS A 762 32.02 -1.31 -15.73
CA CYS A 762 33.19 -1.30 -16.61
C CYS A 762 33.10 -2.43 -17.63
N PHE A 763 33.89 -2.31 -18.70
CA PHE A 763 33.98 -3.32 -19.74
C PHE A 763 34.35 -4.69 -19.13
N PRO A 764 33.82 -5.82 -19.66
CA PRO A 764 34.14 -7.15 -19.14
C PRO A 764 35.65 -7.40 -19.00
N GLY A 765 36.08 -7.80 -17.80
CA GLY A 765 37.49 -8.03 -17.48
C GLY A 765 38.28 -6.79 -17.05
N VAL A 766 37.67 -5.61 -17.02
CA VAL A 766 38.25 -4.38 -16.48
C VAL A 766 37.83 -4.20 -15.01
N GLY A 767 38.81 -4.01 -14.13
CA GLY A 767 38.54 -3.68 -12.73
C GLY A 767 38.05 -2.24 -12.58
N CYS A 768 37.14 -2.00 -11.64
CA CYS A 768 36.71 -0.65 -11.29
C CYS A 768 37.28 -0.23 -9.93
N ASP A 769 37.90 0.95 -9.90
CA ASP A 769 38.33 1.62 -8.68
C ASP A 769 37.27 2.67 -8.26
N PRO A 770 36.78 2.66 -7.00
CA PRO A 770 35.75 3.59 -6.53
C PRO A 770 36.12 5.08 -6.58
N HIS A 771 37.41 5.43 -6.72
CA HIS A 771 37.89 6.81 -6.79
C HIS A 771 38.26 7.23 -8.21
N THR A 772 38.87 6.34 -9.00
CA THR A 772 39.34 6.67 -10.36
C THR A 772 38.46 6.12 -11.48
N GLY A 773 37.50 5.24 -11.19
CA GLY A 773 36.62 4.62 -12.18
C GLY A 773 37.24 3.39 -12.85
N CYS A 774 36.86 3.13 -14.09
CA CYS A 774 37.32 1.96 -14.84
C CYS A 774 38.83 2.02 -15.12
N GLY A 775 39.51 0.89 -14.92
CA GLY A 775 40.91 0.70 -15.31
C GLY A 775 41.08 0.63 -16.83
N PRO A 776 42.31 0.42 -17.34
CA PRO A 776 42.56 0.34 -18.77
C PRO A 776 41.87 -0.86 -19.42
N CYS A 777 41.50 -0.72 -20.71
CA CYS A 777 40.93 -1.81 -21.51
C CYS A 777 41.85 -3.05 -21.56
N PRO A 778 41.28 -4.27 -21.72
CA PRO A 778 42.06 -5.49 -21.83
C PRO A 778 43.05 -5.45 -23.01
N PRO A 779 44.16 -6.21 -22.97
CA PRO A 779 45.17 -6.20 -24.03
C PRO A 779 44.59 -6.50 -25.42
N GLY A 780 44.89 -5.63 -26.39
CA GLY A 780 44.38 -5.72 -27.77
C GLY A 780 43.12 -4.87 -28.03
N LEU A 781 42.59 -4.21 -27.00
CA LEU A 781 41.51 -3.24 -27.09
C LEU A 781 42.00 -1.85 -26.65
N THR A 782 41.36 -0.81 -27.18
CA THR A 782 41.63 0.59 -26.86
C THR A 782 40.35 1.27 -26.38
N GLY A 783 40.48 2.27 -25.51
CA GLY A 783 39.33 2.99 -24.95
C GLY A 783 39.58 3.45 -23.51
N ASP A 784 38.50 3.87 -22.84
CA ASP A 784 38.53 4.43 -21.48
C ASP A 784 38.25 3.40 -20.38
N GLY A 785 38.16 2.12 -20.73
CA GLY A 785 37.87 1.03 -19.80
C GLY A 785 36.38 0.80 -19.53
N ARG A 786 35.54 1.78 -19.83
CA ARG A 786 34.08 1.63 -19.88
C ARG A 786 33.66 1.21 -21.29
N HIS A 787 34.17 1.92 -22.28
CA HIS A 787 34.02 1.58 -23.68
C HIS A 787 35.37 1.09 -24.20
N CYS A 788 35.38 -0.13 -24.71
CA CYS A 788 36.59 -0.74 -25.28
C CYS A 788 36.27 -1.23 -26.67
N SER A 789 37.13 -0.87 -27.64
CA SER A 789 37.01 -1.27 -29.04
C SER A 789 38.31 -1.85 -29.56
N GLY A 790 38.23 -2.76 -30.53
CA GLY A 790 39.41 -3.16 -31.30
C GLY A 790 39.84 -2.03 -32.23
N GLU A 791 41.15 -1.88 -32.50
CA GLU A 791 41.61 -0.95 -33.54
C GLU A 791 40.98 -1.32 -34.89
N GLY A 792 40.18 -0.40 -35.44
CA GLY A 792 39.44 -0.60 -36.69
C GLY A 792 40.33 -0.94 -37.87
N SER A 793 39.90 -1.95 -38.61
CA SER A 793 40.24 -2.24 -40.01
C SER A 793 41.73 -2.45 -40.33
N GLY A 794 42.21 -3.64 -39.99
CA GLY A 794 43.47 -4.12 -40.55
C GLY A 794 43.82 -5.57 -40.30
N CYS A 795 42.89 -6.46 -39.90
CA CYS A 795 43.26 -7.87 -39.74
C CYS A 795 42.14 -8.93 -39.61
N GLY A 796 40.96 -8.70 -40.19
CA GLY A 796 39.93 -9.75 -40.29
C GLY A 796 40.22 -10.84 -41.34
N THR A 797 41.23 -10.66 -42.21
CA THR A 797 41.54 -11.58 -43.32
C THR A 797 43.03 -11.82 -43.56
N ALA A 798 43.92 -11.52 -42.59
CA ALA A 798 45.36 -11.67 -42.82
C ALA A 798 45.89 -13.11 -42.67
N CYS A 799 45.25 -13.96 -41.87
CA CYS A 799 45.70 -15.34 -41.71
C CYS A 799 45.05 -16.26 -42.75
N GLY A 800 45.24 -15.96 -44.04
CA GLY A 800 44.95 -16.92 -45.11
C GLY A 800 45.75 -18.21 -44.88
N SER A 801 45.13 -19.38 -45.08
CA SER A 801 45.74 -20.73 -45.02
C SER A 801 46.54 -21.12 -43.75
N HIS A 802 46.66 -20.28 -42.73
CA HIS A 802 47.34 -20.63 -41.49
C HIS A 802 46.38 -21.38 -40.57
N SER A 803 46.64 -22.66 -40.34
CA SER A 803 45.98 -23.49 -39.34
C SER A 803 46.75 -23.44 -38.01
N CYS A 804 46.03 -23.51 -36.90
CA CYS A 804 46.66 -23.70 -35.60
C CYS A 804 47.54 -24.96 -35.63
N PRO A 805 48.78 -24.91 -35.09
CA PRO A 805 49.62 -26.09 -34.98
C PRO A 805 48.88 -27.21 -34.24
N GLU A 806 48.95 -28.43 -34.76
CA GLU A 806 48.32 -29.59 -34.13
C GLU A 806 48.91 -29.79 -32.72
N GLY A 807 48.05 -29.88 -31.70
CA GLY A 807 48.49 -29.93 -30.30
C GLY A 807 48.95 -28.59 -29.71
N PHE A 808 48.63 -27.44 -30.32
CA PHE A 808 49.02 -26.14 -29.76
C PHE A 808 48.38 -25.86 -28.39
N CYS A 809 47.11 -26.25 -28.21
CA CYS A 809 46.38 -26.16 -26.95
C CYS A 809 46.18 -27.54 -26.34
N SER A 810 46.42 -27.64 -25.04
CA SER A 810 46.26 -28.88 -24.28
C SER A 810 44.92 -28.92 -23.53
N ASN A 811 44.53 -30.10 -23.03
CA ASN A 811 43.45 -30.27 -22.05
C ASN A 811 42.09 -29.68 -22.43
N GLY A 812 41.70 -29.84 -23.70
CA GLY A 812 40.42 -29.35 -24.23
C GLY A 812 40.38 -27.85 -24.51
N GLY A 813 41.53 -27.16 -24.42
CA GLY A 813 41.68 -25.77 -24.82
C GLY A 813 41.44 -25.57 -26.32
N ARG A 814 40.70 -24.52 -26.70
CA ARG A 814 40.42 -24.20 -28.11
C ARG A 814 41.46 -23.20 -28.62
N CYS A 815 42.17 -23.56 -29.69
CA CYS A 815 43.13 -22.68 -30.33
C CYS A 815 42.44 -21.62 -31.19
N ARG A 816 42.85 -20.36 -31.02
CA ARG A 816 42.50 -19.22 -31.87
C ARG A 816 43.76 -18.50 -32.32
N LEU A 817 43.79 -17.99 -33.54
CA LEU A 817 44.89 -17.13 -34.02
C LEU A 817 44.58 -15.68 -33.66
N LEU A 818 45.55 -14.97 -33.06
CA LEU A 818 45.43 -13.56 -32.70
C LEU A 818 45.95 -12.69 -33.86
N PRO A 819 45.11 -11.85 -34.46
CA PRO A 819 45.57 -10.83 -35.40
C PRO A 819 46.21 -9.63 -34.65
N PRO A 820 47.23 -8.93 -35.20
CA PRO A 820 47.79 -9.07 -36.56
C PRO A 820 48.98 -10.03 -36.69
N SER A 821 49.43 -10.63 -35.59
CA SER A 821 50.64 -11.48 -35.58
C SER A 821 50.42 -12.90 -36.11
N CYS A 822 49.18 -13.31 -36.36
CA CYS A 822 48.78 -14.70 -36.62
C CYS A 822 49.35 -15.69 -35.59
N ALA A 823 49.58 -15.23 -34.36
CA ALA A 823 50.13 -16.06 -33.30
C ALA A 823 49.02 -16.94 -32.72
N PRO A 824 49.22 -18.26 -32.60
CA PRO A 824 48.26 -19.15 -31.97
C PRO A 824 48.16 -18.87 -30.46
N ALA A 825 46.94 -18.84 -29.94
CA ALA A 825 46.59 -18.62 -28.54
C ALA A 825 45.46 -19.56 -28.11
N CYS A 826 45.44 -19.96 -26.84
CA CYS A 826 44.46 -20.92 -26.34
C CYS A 826 43.39 -20.28 -25.48
N VAL A 827 42.14 -20.72 -25.66
CA VAL A 827 41.02 -20.47 -24.74
C VAL A 827 40.87 -21.70 -23.85
N CYS A 828 41.12 -21.54 -22.56
CA CYS A 828 41.21 -22.66 -21.63
C CYS A 828 39.92 -22.87 -20.81
N PRO A 829 39.55 -24.13 -20.49
CA PRO A 829 38.53 -24.42 -19.49
C PRO A 829 38.85 -23.81 -18.11
N PRO A 830 37.85 -23.59 -17.22
CA PRO A 830 38.02 -22.91 -15.93
C PRO A 830 39.10 -23.49 -15.01
N ALA A 831 39.45 -24.76 -15.21
CA ALA A 831 40.48 -25.45 -14.46
C ALA A 831 41.92 -25.10 -14.91
N PHE A 832 42.16 -24.21 -15.87
CA PHE A 832 43.49 -23.91 -16.42
C PHE A 832 43.75 -22.40 -16.59
N THR A 833 44.99 -21.96 -16.38
CA THR A 833 45.33 -20.52 -16.28
C THR A 833 46.46 -20.04 -17.17
N ASP A 834 47.25 -20.93 -17.78
CA ASP A 834 48.35 -20.52 -18.66
C ASP A 834 47.93 -20.45 -20.14
N ARG A 835 48.79 -19.83 -20.95
CA ARG A 835 48.54 -19.49 -22.35
C ARG A 835 48.35 -20.69 -23.28
N ARG A 836 48.67 -21.91 -22.83
CA ARG A 836 48.52 -23.16 -23.60
C ARG A 836 47.59 -24.19 -22.94
N CYS A 837 46.95 -23.82 -21.82
CA CYS A 837 46.09 -24.70 -21.03
C CYS A 837 46.81 -25.94 -20.46
N LEU A 838 48.10 -25.80 -20.15
CA LEU A 838 48.94 -26.82 -19.51
C LEU A 838 48.92 -26.74 -17.99
N VAL A 839 48.70 -25.56 -17.42
CA VAL A 839 48.80 -25.29 -15.97
C VAL A 839 47.42 -25.12 -15.38
N ALA A 840 47.10 -25.94 -14.38
CA ALA A 840 45.81 -25.89 -13.73
C ALA A 840 45.65 -24.63 -12.85
N GLY A 841 44.49 -23.97 -13.00
CA GLY A 841 44.10 -22.73 -12.36
C GLY A 841 43.08 -22.89 -11.26
N GLY A 842 43.47 -23.44 -10.11
CA GLY A 842 42.65 -23.45 -8.89
C GLY A 842 41.64 -24.61 -8.75
N ASP A 843 40.80 -24.50 -7.72
CA ASP A 843 39.82 -25.52 -7.32
C ASP A 843 38.54 -25.41 -8.16
N PHE A 844 37.87 -26.53 -8.43
CA PHE A 844 36.64 -26.54 -9.24
C PHE A 844 35.59 -27.51 -8.68
N GLN A 845 34.31 -27.26 -8.97
CA GLN A 845 33.23 -28.18 -8.59
C GLN A 845 33.17 -29.36 -9.57
N PRO A 846 33.20 -30.61 -9.09
CA PRO A 846 33.07 -31.78 -9.95
C PRO A 846 31.63 -31.90 -10.47
N PRO A 847 31.45 -32.38 -11.71
CA PRO A 847 30.14 -32.80 -12.20
C PRO A 847 29.68 -34.07 -11.47
N ALA A 848 28.37 -34.23 -11.37
CA ALA A 848 27.76 -35.46 -10.86
C ALA A 848 27.96 -36.62 -11.83
N SER A 849 28.26 -37.82 -11.30
CA SER A 849 28.25 -39.05 -12.07
C SER A 849 26.84 -39.32 -12.63
N ALA A 850 26.78 -39.90 -13.83
CA ALA A 850 25.52 -40.28 -14.47
C ALA A 850 24.71 -41.29 -13.64
N ASP A 851 25.37 -42.07 -12.78
CA ASP A 851 24.75 -43.09 -11.92
C ASP A 851 24.31 -42.54 -10.55
N LEU A 852 24.37 -41.22 -10.33
CA LEU A 852 24.00 -40.60 -9.04
C LEU A 852 22.52 -40.86 -8.70
N PRO A 853 22.21 -41.56 -7.59
CA PRO A 853 20.84 -41.84 -7.20
C PRO A 853 20.05 -40.57 -6.86
N ARG A 854 18.79 -40.52 -7.31
CA ARG A 854 17.87 -39.42 -6.99
C ARG A 854 17.44 -39.48 -5.52
N ARG A 855 17.33 -38.32 -4.89
CA ARG A 855 16.68 -38.16 -3.58
C ARG A 855 15.20 -38.43 -3.75
N SER A 856 14.62 -39.37 -3.00
CA SER A 856 13.17 -39.64 -3.09
C SER A 856 12.47 -39.66 -1.75
N VAL A 857 11.27 -39.08 -1.71
CA VAL A 857 10.37 -39.07 -0.54
C VAL A 857 8.99 -39.61 -0.92
N ARG A 858 8.34 -40.31 0.00
CA ARG A 858 6.95 -40.70 -0.11
C ARG A 858 6.07 -39.70 0.64
N LEU A 859 5.08 -39.16 -0.07
CA LEU A 859 4.09 -38.22 0.45
C LEU A 859 2.75 -38.93 0.61
N TRP A 860 2.19 -38.85 1.81
CA TRP A 860 0.83 -39.28 2.09
C TRP A 860 -0.12 -38.09 2.05
N VAL A 861 -0.83 -37.93 0.94
CA VAL A 861 -1.72 -36.78 0.71
C VAL A 861 -3.18 -37.24 0.64
N ARG A 862 -4.07 -36.45 1.25
CA ARG A 862 -5.52 -36.70 1.22
C ARG A 862 -6.24 -35.53 0.58
N ALA A 863 -6.84 -35.74 -0.58
CA ALA A 863 -7.60 -34.75 -1.30
C ALA A 863 -8.97 -34.50 -0.63
N LEU A 864 -9.43 -33.26 -0.62
CA LEU A 864 -10.75 -32.88 -0.06
C LEU A 864 -11.93 -33.27 -0.98
N ARG A 865 -11.64 -33.69 -2.21
CA ARG A 865 -12.61 -34.23 -3.18
C ARG A 865 -12.03 -35.45 -3.90
N ASN A 866 -12.90 -36.28 -4.48
CA ASN A 866 -12.47 -37.45 -5.26
C ASN A 866 -11.67 -36.96 -6.48
N ALA A 867 -10.50 -37.55 -6.71
CA ALA A 867 -9.56 -37.10 -7.72
C ALA A 867 -8.89 -38.28 -8.43
N THR A 868 -8.42 -38.07 -9.64
CA THR A 868 -7.62 -39.03 -10.38
C THR A 868 -6.15 -38.95 -9.99
N ALA A 869 -5.39 -40.02 -10.21
CA ALA A 869 -3.94 -40.01 -10.00
C ALA A 869 -3.23 -38.92 -10.84
N GLY A 870 -3.77 -38.58 -12.02
CA GLY A 870 -3.25 -37.51 -12.87
C GLY A 870 -3.46 -36.11 -12.30
N GLU A 871 -4.63 -35.82 -11.72
CA GLU A 871 -4.91 -34.53 -11.06
C GLU A 871 -4.08 -34.35 -9.80
N VAL A 872 -3.91 -35.43 -9.02
CA VAL A 872 -3.01 -35.45 -7.87
C VAL A 872 -1.57 -35.22 -8.34
N ASN A 873 -1.11 -35.90 -9.40
CA ASN A 873 0.22 -35.71 -9.94
C ASN A 873 0.48 -34.24 -10.32
N ALA A 874 -0.40 -33.66 -11.15
CA ALA A 874 -0.25 -32.29 -11.63
C ALA A 874 -0.21 -31.28 -10.48
N THR A 875 -1.06 -31.46 -9.48
CA THR A 875 -1.13 -30.54 -8.33
C THR A 875 0.09 -30.71 -7.42
N VAL A 876 0.50 -31.95 -7.11
CA VAL A 876 1.71 -32.21 -6.31
C VAL A 876 2.96 -31.72 -7.04
N SER A 877 3.08 -31.93 -8.36
CA SER A 877 4.17 -31.38 -9.17
C SER A 877 4.22 -29.86 -9.14
N ALA A 878 3.07 -29.17 -9.19
CA ALA A 878 3.01 -27.71 -9.09
C ALA A 878 3.47 -27.20 -7.71
N ILE A 879 3.03 -27.87 -6.64
CA ILE A 879 3.42 -27.52 -5.26
C ILE A 879 4.92 -27.76 -5.06
N LEU A 880 5.44 -28.93 -5.44
CA LEU A 880 6.86 -29.26 -5.27
C LEU A 880 7.76 -28.47 -6.22
N GLY A 881 7.29 -28.12 -7.41
CA GLY A 881 7.98 -27.20 -8.33
C GLY A 881 8.03 -25.75 -7.83
N SER A 882 7.18 -25.37 -6.88
CA SER A 882 7.17 -24.05 -6.26
C SER A 882 8.19 -23.89 -5.10
N LEU A 883 8.84 -24.98 -4.67
CA LEU A 883 9.85 -24.94 -3.62
C LEU A 883 11.01 -23.99 -3.99
N GLU A 884 11.62 -23.40 -2.95
CA GLU A 884 12.69 -22.41 -3.07
C GLU A 884 13.91 -22.95 -3.82
N VAL A 885 14.30 -24.21 -3.54
CA VAL A 885 15.40 -24.91 -4.24
C VAL A 885 14.83 -25.75 -5.38
N LYS A 886 15.25 -25.45 -6.62
CA LYS A 886 14.78 -26.11 -7.86
C LYS A 886 15.42 -27.47 -8.12
N ALA A 887 15.30 -28.36 -7.15
CA ALA A 887 15.81 -29.73 -7.22
C ALA A 887 14.73 -30.77 -7.59
N PHE A 888 13.44 -30.42 -7.59
CA PHE A 888 12.35 -31.33 -7.94
C PHE A 888 12.42 -31.72 -9.42
N GLN A 889 12.36 -33.03 -9.71
CA GLN A 889 12.36 -33.54 -11.08
C GLN A 889 10.98 -34.06 -11.50
N SER A 890 10.43 -34.99 -10.73
CA SER A 890 9.19 -35.68 -11.11
C SER A 890 8.55 -36.39 -9.92
N ASN A 891 7.25 -36.67 -10.05
CA ASN A 891 6.58 -37.65 -9.20
C ASN A 891 6.53 -39.01 -9.90
N THR A 892 6.76 -40.07 -9.15
CA THR A 892 6.69 -41.47 -9.58
C THR A 892 5.76 -42.25 -8.63
N ASN A 893 5.25 -43.40 -9.11
CA ASN A 893 4.53 -44.38 -8.30
C ASN A 893 3.35 -43.84 -7.46
N ILE A 894 2.39 -43.18 -8.14
CA ILE A 894 1.20 -42.59 -7.52
C ILE A 894 0.13 -43.66 -7.33
N THR A 895 -0.13 -44.03 -6.08
CA THR A 895 -1.04 -45.13 -5.74
C THR A 895 -2.16 -44.66 -4.82
N ARG A 896 -3.37 -45.14 -5.11
CA ARG A 896 -4.58 -44.86 -4.32
C ARG A 896 -4.71 -45.90 -3.21
N THR A 897 -4.79 -45.46 -1.96
CA THR A 897 -4.49 -46.32 -0.79
C THR A 897 -5.71 -46.77 0.01
N ALA A 898 -6.94 -46.31 -0.32
CA ALA A 898 -8.16 -46.75 0.34
C ALA A 898 -9.39 -46.80 -0.60
N ALA A 899 -10.36 -47.67 -0.24
CA ALA A 899 -11.64 -47.87 -0.94
C ALA A 899 -12.55 -46.61 -0.99
N GLY A 900 -12.15 -45.49 -0.39
CA GLY A 900 -12.90 -44.23 -0.36
C GLY A 900 -12.50 -43.16 -1.40
N GLY A 901 -11.37 -43.27 -2.10
CA GLY A 901 -11.02 -42.36 -3.21
C GLY A 901 -10.41 -41.00 -2.93
N PHE A 902 -10.08 -40.72 -1.67
CA PHE A 902 -9.53 -39.43 -1.28
C PHE A 902 -8.04 -39.48 -0.89
N ALA A 903 -7.45 -40.66 -0.66
CA ALA A 903 -6.07 -40.78 -0.16
C ALA A 903 -5.10 -41.38 -1.21
N PHE A 904 -3.93 -40.76 -1.33
CA PHE A 904 -2.88 -41.10 -2.29
C PHE A 904 -1.50 -41.15 -1.63
N ALA A 905 -0.70 -42.13 -2.04
CA ALA A 905 0.73 -42.15 -1.82
C ALA A 905 1.44 -41.71 -3.10
N VAL A 906 2.30 -40.69 -3.01
CA VAL A 906 3.08 -40.13 -4.13
C VAL A 906 4.55 -40.24 -3.81
N VAL A 907 5.38 -40.78 -4.71
CA VAL A 907 6.84 -40.71 -4.57
C VAL A 907 7.33 -39.50 -5.34
N ALA A 908 8.02 -38.58 -4.69
CA ALA A 908 8.61 -37.40 -5.33
C ALA A 908 10.13 -37.55 -5.39
N GLU A 909 10.71 -37.28 -6.56
CA GLU A 909 12.14 -37.41 -6.84
C GLU A 909 12.80 -36.03 -7.03
N PHE A 910 13.98 -35.89 -6.45
CA PHE A 910 14.80 -34.67 -6.44
C PHE A 910 16.25 -35.01 -6.85
N ALA A 911 16.91 -34.09 -7.55
CA ALA A 911 18.30 -34.25 -7.96
C ALA A 911 19.28 -33.65 -6.95
N TYR A 912 20.26 -34.45 -6.55
CA TYR A 912 21.46 -33.93 -5.90
C TYR A 912 22.41 -33.33 -6.94
N ASP A 913 23.15 -32.30 -6.54
CA ASP A 913 24.31 -31.78 -7.27
C ASP A 913 25.49 -31.61 -6.31
N SER A 914 26.60 -31.02 -6.78
CA SER A 914 27.80 -30.79 -5.97
C SER A 914 27.68 -29.59 -5.02
N SER A 915 26.57 -28.85 -5.01
CA SER A 915 26.37 -27.64 -4.20
C SER A 915 25.94 -27.96 -2.76
N SER A 916 26.56 -27.30 -1.77
CA SER A 916 26.14 -27.47 -0.37
C SER A 916 24.72 -26.96 -0.11
N SER A 917 24.24 -25.96 -0.85
CA SER A 917 22.90 -25.40 -0.65
C SER A 917 21.81 -26.40 -1.03
N VAL A 918 21.99 -27.13 -2.13
CA VAL A 918 21.08 -28.18 -2.60
C VAL A 918 21.18 -29.41 -1.70
N ILE A 919 22.39 -29.86 -1.37
CA ILE A 919 22.61 -31.01 -0.49
C ILE A 919 21.99 -30.78 0.90
N ARG A 920 22.22 -29.61 1.51
CA ARG A 920 21.66 -29.25 2.83
C ARG A 920 20.15 -29.17 2.79
N PHE A 921 19.58 -28.47 1.80
CA PHE A 921 18.13 -28.37 1.64
C PHE A 921 17.47 -29.74 1.49
N LEU A 922 17.99 -30.61 0.62
CA LEU A 922 17.42 -31.94 0.36
C LEU A 922 17.55 -32.90 1.55
N ASN A 923 18.57 -32.70 2.38
CA ASN A 923 18.84 -33.56 3.54
C ASN A 923 18.17 -33.09 4.84
N GLU A 924 18.06 -31.79 5.06
CA GLU A 924 17.65 -31.23 6.35
C GLU A 924 16.27 -30.55 6.29
N ASP A 925 16.05 -29.73 5.26
CA ASP A 925 14.91 -28.80 5.20
C ASP A 925 13.72 -29.33 4.37
N LEU A 926 13.95 -30.31 3.48
CA LEU A 926 13.00 -30.77 2.48
C LEU A 926 11.63 -31.15 3.04
N ALA A 927 11.57 -31.97 4.10
CA ALA A 927 10.30 -32.43 4.66
C ALA A 927 9.46 -31.28 5.26
N GLY A 928 10.13 -30.29 5.87
CA GLY A 928 9.48 -29.09 6.41
C GLY A 928 8.99 -28.17 5.30
N ALA A 929 9.81 -27.98 4.26
CA ALA A 929 9.47 -27.17 3.10
C ALA A 929 8.26 -27.74 2.33
N ILE A 930 8.19 -29.07 2.17
CA ILE A 930 7.04 -29.75 1.55
C ILE A 930 5.77 -29.53 2.40
N ALA A 931 5.82 -29.80 3.71
CA ALA A 931 4.67 -29.59 4.58
C ALA A 931 4.20 -28.11 4.61
N GLY A 932 5.14 -27.17 4.59
CA GLY A 932 4.85 -25.73 4.48
C GLY A 932 4.10 -25.39 3.19
N ALA A 933 4.65 -25.80 2.04
CA ALA A 933 4.08 -25.50 0.72
C ALA A 933 2.65 -26.05 0.55
N PHE A 934 2.37 -27.25 1.04
CA PHE A 934 1.00 -27.82 1.00
C PHE A 934 0.01 -27.06 1.91
N ASN A 935 0.48 -26.54 3.05
CA ASN A 935 -0.38 -25.88 4.03
C ASN A 935 -0.62 -24.39 3.71
N GLU A 936 0.32 -23.71 3.05
CA GLU A 936 0.16 -22.32 2.57
C GLU A 936 -0.95 -22.23 1.51
N GLN A 937 -1.06 -23.20 0.60
CA GLN A 937 -2.16 -23.27 -0.37
C GLN A 937 -3.54 -23.39 0.29
N ARG A 938 -3.64 -23.93 1.51
CA ARG A 938 -4.90 -24.01 2.27
C ARG A 938 -5.28 -22.67 2.92
N GLY A 939 -4.31 -21.81 3.23
CA GLY A 939 -4.53 -20.46 3.77
C GLY A 939 -5.03 -19.46 2.72
N GLN A 940 -4.79 -19.75 1.43
CA GLN A 940 -5.34 -19.02 0.28
C GLN A 940 -6.75 -19.55 -0.07
N ARG A 941 -7.79 -19.11 0.65
CA ARG A 941 -9.17 -19.21 0.13
C ARG A 941 -9.36 -18.14 -0.94
N ASP A 942 -9.10 -18.48 -2.20
CA ASP A 942 -9.79 -17.94 -3.40
C ASP A 942 -8.99 -18.27 -4.68
N ALA A 943 -9.53 -19.18 -5.50
CA ALA A 943 -9.39 -19.31 -6.97
C ALA A 943 -9.71 -20.76 -7.38
N GLY A 944 -10.91 -20.97 -7.92
CA GLY A 944 -11.56 -22.28 -8.05
C GLY A 944 -11.05 -23.27 -9.11
N THR A 945 -9.76 -23.65 -9.14
CA THR A 945 -9.30 -24.71 -10.06
C THR A 945 -8.26 -25.72 -9.54
N HIS A 946 -7.67 -25.55 -8.35
CA HIS A 946 -6.66 -26.50 -7.84
C HIS A 946 -7.23 -27.53 -6.85
N LEU A 947 -6.77 -28.79 -6.93
CA LEU A 947 -7.17 -29.86 -6.02
C LEU A 947 -6.63 -29.58 -4.61
N LEU A 948 -7.51 -29.35 -3.65
CA LEU A 948 -7.11 -29.05 -2.28
C LEU A 948 -6.83 -30.32 -1.49
N PHE A 949 -5.77 -30.30 -0.68
CA PHE A 949 -5.38 -31.39 0.22
C PHE A 949 -5.67 -31.02 1.69
N GLU A 950 -5.91 -32.03 2.52
CA GLU A 950 -5.88 -31.89 3.98
C GLU A 950 -4.51 -31.40 4.43
N ARG A 951 -4.46 -30.85 5.66
CA ARG A 951 -3.21 -30.33 6.23
C ARG A 951 -2.15 -31.43 6.22
N LEU A 952 -1.02 -31.17 5.56
CA LEU A 952 0.09 -32.10 5.49
C LEU A 952 1.03 -31.86 6.67
N HIS A 953 1.23 -32.86 7.52
CA HIS A 953 2.19 -32.82 8.61
C HIS A 953 3.54 -33.40 8.17
N ARG A 954 4.62 -33.02 8.87
CA ARG A 954 5.97 -33.51 8.57
C ARG A 954 6.05 -35.05 8.60
N ASP A 955 5.28 -35.68 9.48
CA ASP A 955 5.20 -37.14 9.62
C ASP A 955 4.55 -37.83 8.42
N ASN A 956 3.87 -37.08 7.54
CA ASN A 956 3.32 -37.60 6.29
C ASN A 956 4.35 -37.64 5.15
N VAL A 957 5.57 -37.15 5.38
CA VAL A 957 6.69 -37.18 4.43
C VAL A 957 7.71 -38.21 4.92
N THR A 958 7.85 -39.32 4.20
CA THR A 958 8.78 -40.41 4.55
C THR A 958 9.96 -40.44 3.58
N ASP A 959 11.18 -40.47 4.09
CA ASP A 959 12.39 -40.61 3.27
C ASP A 959 12.47 -42.03 2.69
N LEU A 960 12.62 -42.14 1.36
CA LEU A 960 12.83 -43.43 0.68
C LEU A 960 14.31 -43.59 0.30
N VAL A 961 14.87 -42.62 -0.42
CA VAL A 961 16.29 -42.56 -0.75
C VAL A 961 16.82 -41.21 -0.31
N LYS A 962 17.80 -41.23 0.61
CA LYS A 962 18.46 -40.05 1.16
C LYS A 962 19.92 -40.38 1.39
N LEU A 963 20.82 -39.71 0.69
CA LEU A 963 22.24 -39.95 0.76
C LEU A 963 22.90 -38.95 1.72
N ARG A 964 23.73 -39.46 2.62
CA ARG A 964 24.62 -38.64 3.45
C ARG A 964 25.74 -38.07 2.59
N VAL A 965 26.35 -36.98 3.04
CA VAL A 965 27.52 -36.38 2.36
C VAL A 965 28.64 -37.42 2.12
N ALA A 966 28.90 -38.31 3.08
CA ALA A 966 29.89 -39.38 2.91
C ALA A 966 29.55 -40.38 1.79
N GLU A 967 28.27 -40.60 1.51
CA GLU A 967 27.78 -41.51 0.46
C GLU A 967 27.75 -40.81 -0.90
N LEU A 968 27.37 -39.53 -0.93
CA LEU A 968 27.38 -38.68 -2.12
C LEU A 968 28.79 -38.54 -2.71
N ARG A 969 29.83 -38.50 -1.86
CA ARG A 969 31.24 -38.35 -2.27
C ARG A 969 31.68 -39.35 -3.34
N ARG A 970 31.10 -40.55 -3.38
CA ARG A 970 31.44 -41.62 -4.35
C ARG A 970 30.96 -41.33 -5.77
N TYR A 971 30.02 -40.40 -5.93
CA TYR A 971 29.41 -40.06 -7.21
C TYR A 971 30.00 -38.78 -7.82
N PHE A 972 31.00 -38.19 -7.18
CA PHE A 972 31.71 -37.02 -7.70
C PHE A 972 33.17 -37.42 -7.91
N SER A 973 33.74 -37.10 -9.08
CA SER A 973 35.12 -37.44 -9.43
C SER A 973 35.87 -36.23 -9.94
N CYS A 974 37.12 -36.10 -9.51
CA CYS A 974 38.04 -35.05 -9.95
C CYS A 974 38.85 -35.42 -11.20
N GLY A 975 38.75 -36.67 -11.68
CA GLY A 975 39.62 -37.21 -12.74
C GLY A 975 39.21 -36.91 -14.19
N LEU A 976 38.18 -36.09 -14.42
CA LEU A 976 37.58 -35.93 -15.76
C LEU A 976 38.42 -35.16 -16.78
N TYR A 977 39.53 -34.54 -16.36
CA TYR A 977 40.37 -33.68 -17.22
C TYR A 977 41.84 -34.13 -17.34
N GLY A 978 42.19 -35.34 -16.91
CA GLY A 978 43.53 -35.92 -17.14
C GLY A 978 44.66 -35.40 -16.24
N TYR A 979 44.35 -34.88 -15.05
CA TYR A 979 45.33 -34.47 -14.03
C TYR A 979 45.28 -35.42 -12.84
N GLU A 980 46.42 -36.01 -12.48
CA GLU A 980 46.52 -36.90 -11.32
C GLU A 980 46.70 -36.13 -10.00
N GLY A 981 46.02 -36.58 -8.95
CA GLY A 981 46.28 -36.11 -7.57
C GLY A 981 45.33 -35.03 -7.02
N TYR A 982 44.32 -34.56 -7.77
CA TYR A 982 43.28 -33.71 -7.18
C TYR A 982 42.44 -34.44 -6.14
N GLU A 983 42.26 -33.82 -4.97
CA GLU A 983 41.51 -34.40 -3.87
C GLU A 983 40.13 -33.78 -3.76
N LEU A 984 39.11 -34.65 -3.78
CA LEU A 984 37.72 -34.23 -3.59
C LEU A 984 37.47 -33.92 -2.11
N ASP A 985 37.20 -32.67 -1.78
CA ASP A 985 36.80 -32.23 -0.44
C ASP A 985 35.33 -31.79 -0.40
N TYR A 986 34.76 -31.70 0.80
CA TYR A 986 33.44 -31.11 1.04
C TYR A 986 33.57 -29.88 1.94
N VAL A 987 33.25 -28.71 1.40
CA VAL A 987 33.28 -27.43 2.11
C VAL A 987 31.85 -27.03 2.45
N GLY A 988 31.52 -26.85 3.72
CA GLY A 988 30.12 -26.64 4.16
C GLY A 988 29.38 -25.47 3.47
N THR A 989 30.11 -24.43 3.03
CA THR A 989 29.55 -23.26 2.34
C THR A 989 29.46 -23.38 0.83
N ILE A 990 30.16 -24.33 0.20
CA ILE A 990 30.29 -24.45 -1.27
C ILE A 990 29.79 -25.81 -1.77
N GLY A 991 30.09 -26.89 -1.06
CA GLY A 991 29.73 -28.27 -1.41
C GLY A 991 30.96 -29.11 -1.74
N PHE A 992 30.81 -30.07 -2.66
CA PHE A 992 31.92 -30.87 -3.17
C PHE A 992 32.83 -30.02 -4.05
N LEU A 993 34.13 -30.06 -3.78
CA LEU A 993 35.14 -29.26 -4.44
C LEU A 993 36.38 -30.12 -4.70
N CYS A 994 36.85 -30.15 -5.94
CA CYS A 994 38.12 -30.76 -6.30
C CYS A 994 39.23 -29.76 -6.01
N THR A 995 40.03 -30.08 -5.01
CA THR A 995 41.09 -29.21 -4.50
C THR A 995 42.46 -29.70 -4.94
N SER A 996 43.32 -28.75 -5.31
CA SER A 996 44.70 -29.08 -5.69
C SER A 996 45.57 -29.36 -4.46
N PRO A 997 46.39 -30.44 -4.45
CA PRO A 997 47.45 -30.67 -3.48
C PRO A 997 48.34 -29.44 -3.21
N CYS A 998 48.57 -28.61 -4.21
CA CYS A 998 49.35 -27.38 -4.05
C CYS A 998 48.74 -26.40 -3.04
N LYS A 999 47.40 -26.35 -2.94
CA LYS A 999 46.71 -25.56 -1.91
C LYS A 999 46.69 -26.23 -0.54
N LYS A 1000 46.95 -27.54 -0.47
CA LYS A 1000 47.08 -28.31 0.77
C LYS A 1000 48.50 -28.34 1.33
N GLY A 1001 49.40 -27.52 0.81
CA GLY A 1001 50.78 -27.42 1.30
C GLY A 1001 51.68 -28.56 0.82
N TYR A 1002 51.50 -29.04 -0.41
CA TYR A 1002 52.34 -30.09 -1.00
C TYR A 1002 53.84 -29.75 -1.00
N CYS A 1003 54.21 -28.47 -1.12
CA CYS A 1003 55.60 -28.02 -0.99
C CYS A 1003 55.87 -27.48 0.41
N GLN A 1004 56.92 -28.02 1.03
CA GLN A 1004 57.38 -27.62 2.36
C GLN A 1004 58.25 -26.36 2.29
N HIS A 1005 58.48 -25.74 3.46
CA HIS A 1005 59.41 -24.62 3.65
C HIS A 1005 59.22 -23.43 2.67
N GLY A 1006 57.98 -23.15 2.26
CA GLY A 1006 57.67 -22.03 1.36
C GLY A 1006 58.01 -22.26 -0.11
N GLY A 1007 58.29 -23.52 -0.50
CA GLY A 1007 58.47 -23.89 -1.90
C GLY A 1007 57.26 -23.53 -2.76
N ARG A 1008 57.49 -23.04 -3.98
CA ARG A 1008 56.41 -22.64 -4.89
C ARG A 1008 55.88 -23.87 -5.62
N CYS A 1009 54.66 -24.26 -5.31
CA CYS A 1009 53.97 -25.40 -5.90
C CYS A 1009 53.32 -25.06 -7.23
N GLN A 1010 53.48 -25.94 -8.22
CA GLN A 1010 52.75 -25.92 -9.49
C GLN A 1010 52.13 -27.30 -9.73
N HIS A 1011 50.88 -27.36 -10.17
CA HIS A 1011 50.20 -28.63 -10.43
C HIS A 1011 50.18 -28.91 -11.94
N LEU A 1012 50.98 -29.88 -12.37
CA LEU A 1012 51.14 -30.32 -13.77
C LEU A 1012 50.25 -31.55 -14.06
N PRO A 1013 50.04 -31.94 -15.33
CA PRO A 1013 49.23 -33.10 -15.70
C PRO A 1013 49.64 -34.40 -14.99
N GLU A 1014 50.94 -34.60 -14.78
CA GLU A 1014 51.52 -35.77 -14.11
C GLU A 1014 51.48 -35.67 -12.56
N GLY A 1015 51.01 -34.54 -12.00
CA GLY A 1015 50.88 -34.29 -10.58
C GLY A 1015 51.54 -32.98 -10.08
N PRO A 1016 51.46 -32.69 -8.77
CA PRO A 1016 52.06 -31.49 -8.19
C PRO A 1016 53.61 -31.54 -8.17
N THR A 1017 54.25 -30.45 -8.54
CA THR A 1017 55.71 -30.26 -8.58
C THR A 1017 56.11 -29.05 -7.75
N CYS A 1018 57.21 -29.17 -7.01
CA CYS A 1018 57.72 -28.09 -6.17
C CYS A 1018 58.93 -27.41 -6.78
N SER A 1019 58.96 -26.09 -6.71
CA SER A 1019 60.15 -25.29 -6.95
C SER A 1019 60.68 -24.75 -5.62
N CYS A 1020 61.84 -25.27 -5.21
CA CYS A 1020 62.48 -24.94 -3.95
C CYS A 1020 63.31 -23.68 -4.13
N ILE A 1021 62.81 -22.57 -3.60
CA ILE A 1021 63.46 -21.27 -3.74
C ILE A 1021 64.25 -21.02 -2.45
N PRO A 1022 65.57 -20.74 -2.53
CA PRO A 1022 66.35 -20.34 -1.36
C PRO A 1022 65.73 -19.13 -0.67
N PHE A 1023 65.66 -19.16 0.66
CA PHE A 1023 65.16 -18.05 1.45
C PHE A 1023 66.07 -17.81 2.65
N SER A 1024 66.39 -16.55 2.91
CA SER A 1024 67.35 -16.17 3.95
C SER A 1024 68.70 -16.89 3.77
N ILE A 1025 69.19 -17.56 4.82
CA ILE A 1025 70.42 -18.36 4.80
C ILE A 1025 70.19 -19.82 4.41
N PHE A 1026 68.94 -20.24 4.14
CA PHE A 1026 68.60 -21.63 3.86
C PHE A 1026 68.29 -21.86 2.38
N SER A 1027 68.81 -22.96 1.86
CA SER A 1027 68.53 -23.48 0.52
C SER A 1027 67.78 -24.80 0.70
N PRO A 1028 66.44 -24.79 0.58
CA PRO A 1028 65.66 -26.00 0.61
C PRO A 1028 65.87 -26.81 -0.68
N ASP A 1029 65.86 -28.13 -0.58
CA ASP A 1029 66.08 -29.10 -1.66
C ASP A 1029 65.21 -30.37 -1.44
N GLY A 1030 65.13 -31.27 -2.41
CA GLY A 1030 64.23 -32.43 -2.41
C GLY A 1030 62.94 -32.21 -3.21
N ALA A 1031 62.20 -33.29 -3.48
CA ALA A 1031 61.08 -33.28 -4.42
C ALA A 1031 59.88 -32.44 -3.94
N GLN A 1032 59.75 -32.25 -2.62
CA GLN A 1032 58.76 -31.40 -1.95
C GLN A 1032 59.42 -30.24 -1.19
N CYS A 1033 60.70 -29.96 -1.43
CA CYS A 1033 61.49 -28.96 -0.68
C CYS A 1033 61.64 -29.31 0.81
N GLU A 1034 61.65 -30.60 1.14
CA GLU A 1034 61.67 -31.13 2.49
C GLU A 1034 63.04 -31.08 3.16
N GLN A 1035 64.13 -31.00 2.39
CA GLN A 1035 65.51 -30.96 2.91
C GLN A 1035 65.96 -29.51 3.03
N LEU A 1036 66.62 -29.11 4.13
CA LEU A 1036 67.12 -27.74 4.32
C LEU A 1036 68.65 -27.73 4.47
N ALA A 1037 69.35 -27.00 3.60
CA ALA A 1037 70.79 -26.77 3.71
C ALA A 1037 71.09 -25.27 3.97
N ILE A 1038 72.26 -24.94 4.53
CA ILE A 1038 72.69 -23.52 4.67
C ILE A 1038 73.37 -23.09 3.37
N GLY A 1039 72.96 -21.96 2.81
CA GLY A 1039 73.53 -21.42 1.58
C GLY A 1039 75.01 -21.08 1.72
N LEU A 1040 75.81 -21.41 0.71
CA LEU A 1040 77.28 -21.27 0.73
C LEU A 1040 77.73 -19.85 1.10
N ALA A 1041 77.04 -18.83 0.60
CA ALA A 1041 77.33 -17.43 0.91
C ALA A 1041 77.07 -17.08 2.38
N ALA A 1042 76.02 -17.65 2.99
CA ALA A 1042 75.73 -17.46 4.40
C ALA A 1042 76.71 -18.23 5.29
N PHE A 1043 77.08 -19.45 4.91
CA PHE A 1043 78.13 -20.21 5.57
C PHE A 1043 79.47 -19.46 5.56
N LEU A 1044 79.89 -18.95 4.39
CA LEU A 1044 81.10 -18.15 4.26
C LEU A 1044 81.00 -16.83 5.05
N GLY A 1045 79.84 -16.17 5.05
CA GLY A 1045 79.60 -14.96 5.84
C GLY A 1045 79.70 -15.20 7.35
N ILE A 1046 79.11 -16.28 7.85
CA ILE A 1046 79.21 -16.70 9.26
C ILE A 1046 80.66 -17.07 9.60
N LEU A 1047 81.34 -17.81 8.72
CA LEU A 1047 82.74 -18.22 8.91
C LEU A 1047 83.69 -17.02 8.96
N VAL A 1048 83.56 -16.07 8.01
CA VAL A 1048 84.38 -14.86 7.97
C VAL A 1048 84.06 -13.95 9.16
N GLY A 1049 82.78 -13.82 9.54
CA GLY A 1049 82.38 -13.07 10.74
C GLY A 1049 82.96 -13.67 12.03
N ALA A 1050 82.93 -15.00 12.17
CA ALA A 1050 83.52 -15.70 13.30
C ALA A 1050 85.05 -15.57 13.33
N LEU A 1051 85.72 -15.65 12.17
CA LEU A 1051 87.16 -15.44 12.06
C LEU A 1051 87.56 -14.00 12.38
N ALA A 1052 86.79 -13.00 11.93
CA ALA A 1052 87.01 -11.60 12.27
C ALA A 1052 86.82 -11.33 13.77
N LEU A 1053 85.81 -11.94 14.39
CA LEU A 1053 85.60 -11.87 15.84
C LEU A 1053 86.75 -12.54 16.60
N LEU A 1054 87.23 -13.70 16.13
CA LEU A 1054 88.39 -14.38 16.71
C LEU A 1054 89.65 -13.54 16.60
N CYS A 1055 89.88 -12.90 15.44
CA CYS A 1055 90.98 -11.94 15.26
C CYS A 1055 90.84 -10.75 16.20
N LEU A 1056 89.65 -10.16 16.35
CA LEU A 1056 89.39 -9.07 17.29
C LEU A 1056 89.67 -9.50 18.74
N LEU A 1057 89.20 -10.68 19.15
CA LEU A 1057 89.46 -11.25 20.47
C LEU A 1057 90.96 -11.51 20.70
N LEU A 1058 91.67 -12.00 19.69
CA LEU A 1058 93.13 -12.19 19.74
C LEU A 1058 93.86 -10.84 19.81
N THR A 1059 93.45 -9.84 19.05
CA THR A 1059 94.04 -8.49 19.15
C THR A 1059 93.76 -7.85 20.52
N ALA A 1060 92.56 -8.03 21.07
CA ALA A 1060 92.21 -7.57 22.40
C ALA A 1060 92.99 -8.31 23.49
N ALA A 1061 93.21 -9.61 23.34
CA ALA A 1061 94.05 -10.41 24.24
C ALA A 1061 95.53 -10.01 24.15
N CYS A 1062 96.05 -9.74 22.96
CA CYS A 1062 97.41 -9.22 22.76
C CYS A 1062 97.58 -7.80 23.32
N LEU A 1063 96.59 -6.91 23.13
CA LEU A 1063 96.57 -5.58 23.74
C LEU A 1063 96.50 -5.67 25.26
N ALA A 1064 95.67 -6.54 25.82
CA ALA A 1064 95.58 -6.79 27.26
C ALA A 1064 96.90 -7.36 27.82
N SER A 1065 97.60 -8.22 27.08
CA SER A 1065 98.93 -8.73 27.45
C SER A 1065 100.06 -7.70 27.32
N HIS A 1066 99.84 -6.59 26.62
CA HIS A 1066 100.80 -5.48 26.49
C HIS A 1066 100.56 -4.36 27.50
N LEU A 1067 99.39 -4.32 28.12
CA LEU A 1067 98.95 -3.34 29.13
C LEU A 1067 99.03 -3.88 30.58
N CYS A 1068 99.21 -5.19 30.75
CA CYS A 1068 99.65 -5.85 31.99
C CYS A 1068 101.16 -6.11 31.92
#